data_AF-A0A7J3SD41-F1
#
_entry.id   AF-A0A7J3SD41-F1
#
_cell.length_a   1.000
_cell.length_b   1.000
_cell.length_c   1.000
_cell.angle_alpha   90.00
_cell.angle_beta   90.00
_cell.angle_gamma   90.00
#
_symmetry.space_group_name_H-M   'P 1'
#
loop_
_entity.id
_entity.type
_entity.pdbx_description
1 polymer ?
#
loop_
_entity_poly.entity_id
_entity_poly.type
_entity_poly.pdbx_seq_one_letter_code
_entity_poly.pdbx_strand_id
1 'polypeptide(L)'
;MSVGGLDERVEEPSEEEEEEFRESFEEEELEVVPISVEEPKNTGPCVLLAVIYDGSVGKALCKLYDPSNGKIYYWHDNTGHMPYCLTDLTPEQVKRHAVAAHKGFRGVYEVEKYDPLRDRVLKFSKIVASDPLSIGGRKRSIREILPKAWEDRIPYNNCYIYDSGLIPGLYYMVVDGDLKPAPMEFPRDVASEILKFFNGEPKEVLDCVKDWLPLFLIPVPDIPRLAIDIEVLSTANRIPEPSKAEDQVICISCVSSNGLKRVFMLKREGIDEGVKPKTLPEDVEIRFFEDEGEMLREVFKLITSYPIIVTFNGDDFDLNYLRHRATNIGIKREEIPLAMGRNYVDVVPGVHIDLYKFFSNRSIQVYAFGNRYKDATLDAVATSLLGVGKITLDKLISDLSYYDLAAYCFRDAEITLNLTSFNDGIVMKLIMLLMRISKLSMGDVVRRGVSVWIRNMLYYEHRRRNYLIPSKEDIIAAKGVSVTRALIKGKKYMGAIVIEPKPGIYFNVTVLDFASLYPSVLYRWNLSYETINCPHEECRGNRVPELPHWICTKRRGLSSTIIGMLRNMRVYWFKPKAKDKSLDPTVRTWYSVVEQGLKVFLNASYGVMGDENFPLYCPPVAESITAIGRYVISKTIEKAKALGVDVLYGDTDSIFLYQPTQDQVKRLIDWSIGEFKIDLDVDKVYRYVTFSGLKKNYLGVFNDGSVDIKGLVGKKRNTPEFLKKLFMDVVEILGKVQSPRDFEEAKLKIRSVVRDYYVKLKCRELNLDDLAFRVKLSRDLDHYVKTTPQHVKAAKLLEKFQSRKLGAGDIISYVKVKGDMGVKPIQLARIDEVDVDKYVGHMETTLRQILEAIGINLDEIFGVRSLDKFFSKK
;
A
#
# COMPACT_ATOMS: atom_id res chain seq x y z
N MET A 1 -16.96 -29.68 -17.33
CA MET A 1 -15.53 -29.35 -17.47
C MET A 1 -15.29 -27.98 -16.89
N SER A 2 -14.19 -27.83 -16.16
CA SER A 2 -13.80 -26.72 -15.27
C SER A 2 -14.06 -25.31 -15.82
N VAL A 3 -14.95 -24.57 -15.15
CA VAL A 3 -15.16 -23.13 -15.36
C VAL A 3 -14.52 -22.42 -14.16
N GLY A 4 -13.38 -21.78 -14.40
CA GLY A 4 -12.65 -21.00 -13.41
C GLY A 4 -13.40 -19.74 -13.04
N GLY A 5 -13.87 -19.67 -11.79
CA GLY A 5 -14.42 -18.46 -11.19
C GLY A 5 -13.33 -17.41 -11.00
N LEU A 6 -13.59 -16.19 -11.45
CA LEU A 6 -12.86 -15.01 -11.03
C LEU A 6 -13.46 -14.56 -9.69
N ASP A 7 -12.96 -15.17 -8.63
CA ASP A 7 -13.23 -14.78 -7.26
C ASP A 7 -12.60 -13.43 -6.95
N GLU A 8 -13.26 -12.69 -6.05
CA GLU A 8 -12.52 -11.75 -5.25
C GLU A 8 -11.52 -12.50 -4.39
N ARG A 9 -10.28 -12.30 -4.79
CA ARG A 9 -9.23 -12.16 -3.81
C ARG A 9 -9.67 -11.07 -2.82
N VAL A 10 -10.16 -11.51 -1.67
CA VAL A 10 -9.50 -11.06 -0.42
C VAL A 10 -8.04 -11.39 -0.70
N GLU A 11 -7.30 -10.38 -1.18
CA GLU A 11 -5.93 -10.55 -1.64
C GLU A 11 -5.15 -11.02 -0.42
N GLU A 12 -4.75 -12.29 -0.47
CA GLU A 12 -3.61 -12.73 0.32
C GLU A 12 -2.48 -11.73 0.05
N PRO A 13 -1.69 -11.40 1.08
CA PRO A 13 -0.44 -10.69 0.88
C PRO A 13 0.28 -11.25 -0.36
N SER A 14 0.85 -10.38 -1.20
CA SER A 14 1.68 -10.87 -2.30
C SER A 14 2.76 -11.82 -1.77
N GLU A 15 3.32 -12.70 -2.61
CA GLU A 15 4.51 -13.47 -2.22
C GLU A 15 5.61 -12.54 -1.65
N GLU A 16 5.64 -11.25 -2.05
CA GLU A 16 6.49 -10.18 -1.50
C GLU A 16 6.11 -9.75 -0.06
N GLU A 17 4.82 -9.72 0.32
CA GLU A 17 4.39 -9.45 1.70
C GLU A 17 4.63 -10.67 2.62
N GLU A 18 4.58 -11.91 2.07
CA GLU A 18 5.01 -13.13 2.75
C GLU A 18 6.54 -13.20 2.92
N GLU A 19 7.31 -12.76 1.92
CA GLU A 19 8.75 -12.55 2.02
C GLU A 19 9.08 -11.44 3.01
N GLU A 20 8.43 -10.27 3.01
CA GLU A 20 8.64 -9.22 4.04
C GLU A 20 8.45 -9.77 5.46
N PHE A 21 7.46 -10.65 5.65
CA PHE A 21 7.19 -11.25 6.94
C PHE A 21 8.30 -12.21 7.38
N ARG A 22 8.86 -13.02 6.47
CA ARG A 22 10.01 -13.91 6.74
C ARG A 22 11.35 -13.17 6.81
N GLU A 23 11.57 -12.20 5.93
CA GLU A 23 12.78 -11.38 5.82
C GLU A 23 12.94 -10.39 6.97
N SER A 24 11.86 -10.08 7.70
CA SER A 24 11.97 -9.29 8.94
C SER A 24 12.68 -10.01 10.09
N PHE A 25 13.10 -11.28 9.93
CA PHE A 25 13.55 -12.13 11.05
C PHE A 25 14.85 -12.93 10.87
N GLU A 26 15.58 -12.83 9.75
CA GLU A 26 16.86 -13.55 9.55
C GLU A 26 18.06 -12.65 9.21
N GLU A 27 19.18 -12.94 9.91
CA GLU A 27 20.59 -12.54 9.76
C GLU A 27 20.92 -11.07 9.40
N GLU A 28 21.37 -10.30 10.40
CA GLU A 28 21.80 -8.89 10.27
C GLU A 28 23.33 -8.74 10.46
N GLU A 29 24.00 -8.20 9.44
CA GLU A 29 25.17 -7.33 9.61
C GLU A 29 24.79 -5.94 9.07
N LEU A 30 24.30 -5.08 9.97
CA LEU A 30 24.13 -3.65 9.70
C LEU A 30 25.51 -2.99 9.70
N GLU A 31 25.81 -2.21 8.66
CA GLU A 31 27.07 -1.47 8.60
C GLU A 31 27.04 -0.34 9.64
N VAL A 32 27.91 -0.42 10.65
CA VAL A 32 28.04 0.62 11.68
C VAL A 32 28.87 1.76 11.11
N VAL A 33 28.21 2.85 10.72
CA VAL A 33 28.91 4.10 10.39
C VAL A 33 29.03 4.92 11.67
N PRO A 34 30.25 5.19 12.17
CA PRO A 34 30.41 6.01 13.37
C PRO A 34 29.89 7.43 13.09
N ILE A 35 28.85 7.83 13.80
CA ILE A 35 28.29 9.17 13.70
C ILE A 35 28.97 10.03 14.78
N SER A 36 30.07 10.68 14.43
CA SER A 36 30.75 11.62 15.34
C SER A 36 29.96 12.92 15.41
N VAL A 37 29.01 13.03 16.34
CA VAL A 37 28.22 14.26 16.52
C VAL A 37 28.32 14.78 17.94
N GLU A 38 28.48 16.10 18.06
CA GLU A 38 28.35 16.79 19.34
C GLU A 38 26.87 16.77 19.77
N GLU A 39 26.59 16.07 20.88
CA GLU A 39 25.25 15.97 21.43
C GLU A 39 24.75 17.34 21.92
N PRO A 40 23.52 17.74 21.55
CA PRO A 40 22.98 19.01 22.01
C PRO A 40 22.68 18.96 23.51
N LYS A 41 23.10 19.99 24.26
CA LYS A 41 22.66 20.16 25.66
C LYS A 41 21.22 20.67 25.75
N ASN A 42 20.87 21.59 24.86
CA ASN A 42 19.54 22.19 24.79
C ASN A 42 19.16 22.42 23.33
N THR A 43 17.89 22.18 22.98
CA THR A 43 17.35 22.49 21.65
C THR A 43 16.01 23.23 21.75
N GLY A 44 15.57 23.85 20.65
CA GLY A 44 14.16 24.18 20.46
C GLY A 44 13.31 22.93 20.18
N PRO A 45 12.01 23.10 19.87
CA PRO A 45 11.15 22.01 19.41
C PRO A 45 11.64 21.42 18.08
N CYS A 46 12.02 20.15 18.12
CA CYS A 46 12.52 19.37 17.00
C CYS A 46 11.55 18.23 16.67
N VAL A 47 11.36 17.92 15.40
CA VAL A 47 10.57 16.76 14.96
C VAL A 47 11.42 15.49 15.01
N LEU A 48 10.93 14.45 15.67
CA LEU A 48 11.57 13.15 15.67
C LEU A 48 11.37 12.44 14.32
N LEU A 49 12.41 12.38 13.50
CA LEU A 49 12.35 11.77 12.16
C LEU A 49 12.60 10.26 12.19
N ALA A 50 13.56 9.83 13.02
CA ALA A 50 13.92 8.42 13.14
C ALA A 50 14.55 8.10 14.49
N VAL A 51 14.40 6.85 14.90
CA VAL A 51 15.20 6.20 15.94
C VAL A 51 15.95 5.05 15.30
N ILE A 52 17.26 5.01 15.47
CA ILE A 52 18.15 3.93 15.01
C ILE A 52 18.96 3.36 16.18
N TYR A 53 19.63 2.23 15.95
CA TYR A 53 20.61 1.68 16.89
C TYR A 53 22.03 2.03 16.44
N ASP A 54 22.77 2.74 17.28
CA ASP A 54 24.19 2.98 17.05
C ASP A 54 25.01 1.87 17.74
N GLY A 55 25.47 0.91 16.95
CA GLY A 55 26.26 -0.22 17.44
C GLY A 55 27.65 0.15 17.95
N SER A 56 28.18 1.33 17.59
CA SER A 56 29.50 1.78 18.08
C SER A 56 29.44 2.26 19.53
N VAL A 57 28.31 2.84 19.92
CA VAL A 57 28.05 3.33 21.29
C VAL A 57 27.18 2.34 22.08
N GLY A 58 26.45 1.46 21.40
CA GLY A 58 25.56 0.47 22.02
C GLY A 58 24.25 1.08 22.53
N LYS A 59 23.73 2.11 21.84
CA LYS A 59 22.58 2.91 22.31
C LYS A 59 21.59 3.22 21.18
N ALA A 60 20.35 3.54 21.55
CA ALA A 60 19.42 4.18 20.62
C ALA A 60 19.90 5.59 20.27
N LEU A 61 19.69 6.00 19.02
CA LEU A 61 20.00 7.33 18.51
C LEU A 61 18.76 7.95 17.88
N CYS A 62 18.33 9.10 18.38
CA CYS A 62 17.23 9.88 17.83
C CYS A 62 17.74 10.92 16.83
N LYS A 63 17.19 10.93 15.61
CA LYS A 63 17.39 11.98 14.60
C LYS A 63 16.28 13.03 14.75
N LEU A 64 16.64 14.23 15.21
CA LEU A 64 15.73 15.32 15.59
C LEU A 64 15.91 16.52 14.64
N TYR A 65 14.91 16.82 13.81
CA TYR A 65 14.96 17.97 12.90
C TYR A 65 14.37 19.22 13.54
N ASP A 66 15.15 20.30 13.66
CA ASP A 66 14.71 21.60 14.14
C ASP A 66 14.19 22.46 12.97
N PRO A 67 12.87 22.72 12.87
CA PRO A 67 12.31 23.49 11.77
C PRO A 67 12.70 24.97 11.81
N SER A 68 13.13 25.50 12.95
CA SER A 68 13.48 26.92 13.11
C SER A 68 14.87 27.22 12.55
N ASN A 69 15.80 26.27 12.73
CA ASN A 69 17.21 26.41 12.34
C ASN A 69 17.58 25.58 11.11
N GLY A 70 16.68 24.71 10.62
CA GLY A 70 16.92 23.85 9.46
C GLY A 70 17.99 22.78 9.69
N LYS A 71 18.23 22.39 10.95
CA LYS A 71 19.33 21.49 11.35
C LYS A 71 18.79 20.18 11.91
N ILE A 72 19.49 19.07 11.63
CA ILE A 72 19.30 17.81 12.37
C ILE A 72 20.25 17.77 13.56
N TYR A 73 19.69 17.49 14.72
CA TYR A 73 20.39 17.10 15.93
C TYR A 73 20.32 15.58 16.11
N TYR A 74 21.36 15.02 16.72
CA TYR A 74 21.45 13.61 17.06
C TYR A 74 21.57 13.53 18.57
N TRP A 75 20.74 12.70 19.17
CA TRP A 75 20.70 12.51 20.60
C TRP A 75 20.75 11.02 20.90
N HIS A 76 21.79 10.57 21.60
CA HIS A 76 21.90 9.20 22.07
C HIS A 76 21.14 9.02 23.38
N ASP A 77 20.57 7.83 23.57
CA ASP A 77 19.90 7.46 24.81
C ASP A 77 20.82 7.64 26.04
N ASN A 78 20.31 8.31 27.06
CA ASN A 78 20.96 8.46 28.35
C ASN A 78 20.21 7.73 29.49
N THR A 79 19.12 7.02 29.19
CA THR A 79 18.30 6.29 30.17
C THR A 79 18.87 4.92 30.53
N GLY A 80 19.78 4.38 29.71
CA GLY A 80 20.37 3.05 29.89
C GLY A 80 19.48 1.93 29.36
N HIS A 81 18.63 2.21 28.37
CA HIS A 81 17.74 1.22 27.78
C HIS A 81 18.55 0.14 27.04
N MET A 82 18.31 -1.12 27.40
CA MET A 82 18.98 -2.27 26.80
C MET A 82 17.99 -3.17 26.04
N PRO A 83 18.43 -3.84 24.95
CA PRO A 83 17.67 -4.90 24.30
C PRO A 83 17.25 -6.00 25.28
N TYR A 84 16.06 -6.56 25.11
CA TYR A 84 15.56 -7.63 25.98
C TYR A 84 14.54 -8.55 25.31
N CYS A 85 14.29 -9.69 25.95
CA CYS A 85 13.12 -10.53 25.75
C CYS A 85 12.55 -10.96 27.11
N LEU A 86 11.34 -11.53 27.12
CA LEU A 86 10.68 -12.05 28.32
C LEU A 86 10.65 -13.58 28.31
N THR A 87 10.69 -14.20 29.49
CA THR A 87 10.50 -15.65 29.68
C THR A 87 9.69 -15.92 30.95
N ASP A 88 9.09 -17.10 31.02
CA ASP A 88 8.31 -17.59 32.17
C ASP A 88 9.18 -18.34 33.19
N LEU A 89 10.47 -18.54 32.90
CA LEU A 89 11.46 -18.98 33.88
C LEU A 89 11.62 -17.92 34.98
N THR A 90 11.82 -18.34 36.23
CA THR A 90 12.16 -17.41 37.32
C THR A 90 13.60 -16.88 37.16
N PRO A 91 13.95 -15.74 37.79
CA PRO A 91 15.31 -15.21 37.72
C PRO A 91 16.39 -16.22 38.16
N GLU A 92 16.11 -17.06 39.17
CA GLU A 92 17.01 -18.12 39.62
C GLU A 92 17.15 -19.24 38.60
N GLN A 93 16.07 -19.61 37.91
CA GLN A 93 16.10 -20.60 36.84
C GLN A 93 16.91 -20.08 35.65
N VAL A 94 16.72 -18.81 35.26
CA VAL A 94 17.51 -18.17 34.19
C VAL A 94 19.00 -18.18 34.53
N LYS A 95 19.38 -17.86 35.78
CA LYS A 95 20.79 -17.87 36.23
C LYS A 95 21.44 -19.26 36.17
N ARG A 96 20.65 -20.34 36.25
CA ARG A 96 21.12 -21.73 36.10
C ARG A 96 20.98 -22.26 34.67
N HIS A 97 20.37 -21.49 33.77
CA HIS A 97 20.14 -21.86 32.38
C HIS A 97 21.34 -21.50 31.50
N ALA A 98 21.46 -22.14 30.32
CA ALA A 98 22.54 -21.87 29.36
C ALA A 98 22.59 -20.40 28.87
N VAL A 99 21.49 -19.66 29.03
CA VAL A 99 21.39 -18.22 28.70
C VAL A 99 22.35 -17.38 29.54
N ALA A 100 22.56 -17.72 30.82
CA ALA A 100 23.46 -16.97 31.69
C ALA A 100 24.93 -17.04 31.24
N ALA A 101 25.29 -18.04 30.43
CA ALA A 101 26.61 -18.19 29.84
C ALA A 101 26.75 -17.48 28.47
N HIS A 102 25.68 -16.91 27.91
CA HIS A 102 25.73 -16.20 26.63
C HIS A 102 26.55 -14.90 26.76
N LYS A 103 27.48 -14.65 25.83
CA LYS A 103 28.41 -13.48 25.88
C LYS A 103 27.67 -12.13 26.00
N GLY A 104 26.52 -12.04 25.35
CA GLY A 104 25.68 -10.84 25.37
C GLY A 104 24.74 -10.73 26.57
N PHE A 105 24.64 -11.72 27.45
CA PHE A 105 23.80 -11.62 28.64
C PHE A 105 24.30 -10.51 29.57
N ARG A 106 23.38 -9.68 30.08
CA ARG A 106 23.69 -8.58 31.01
C ARG A 106 22.97 -8.69 32.34
N GLY A 107 21.79 -9.28 32.36
CA GLY A 107 21.04 -9.45 33.59
C GLY A 107 19.65 -10.02 33.36
N VAL A 108 18.99 -10.33 34.48
CA VAL A 108 17.61 -10.80 34.51
C VAL A 108 16.89 -10.13 35.67
N TYR A 109 15.68 -9.62 35.40
CA TYR A 109 14.84 -8.91 36.37
C TYR A 109 13.42 -9.45 36.33
N GLU A 110 12.77 -9.56 37.49
CA GLU A 110 11.34 -9.88 37.53
C GLU A 110 10.52 -8.65 37.10
N VAL A 111 9.53 -8.87 36.25
CA VAL A 111 8.58 -7.85 35.80
C VAL A 111 7.16 -8.40 35.82
N GLU A 112 6.19 -7.54 36.10
CA GLU A 112 4.78 -7.88 36.02
C GLU A 112 4.18 -7.38 34.70
N LYS A 113 3.43 -8.25 34.04
CA LYS A 113 2.70 -7.94 32.80
C LYS A 113 1.26 -8.39 32.94
N TYR A 114 0.33 -7.59 32.43
CA TYR A 114 -1.04 -8.04 32.26
C TYR A 114 -1.12 -8.98 31.06
N ASP A 115 -1.58 -10.20 31.28
CA ASP A 115 -1.84 -11.17 30.21
C ASP A 115 -3.27 -10.95 29.68
N PRO A 116 -3.42 -10.36 28.49
CA PRO A 116 -4.73 -10.07 27.94
C PRO A 116 -5.51 -11.36 27.63
N LEU A 117 -4.87 -12.48 27.27
CA LEU A 117 -5.59 -13.71 26.94
C LEU A 117 -6.28 -14.34 28.16
N ARG A 118 -5.63 -14.26 29.32
CA ARG A 118 -6.10 -14.86 30.59
C ARG A 118 -6.77 -13.86 31.53
N ASP A 119 -6.74 -12.57 31.22
CA ASP A 119 -7.29 -11.48 32.03
C ASP A 119 -6.74 -11.47 33.47
N ARG A 120 -5.41 -11.54 33.60
CA ARG A 120 -4.72 -11.50 34.90
C ARG A 120 -3.29 -10.99 34.77
N VAL A 121 -2.74 -10.47 35.86
CA VAL A 121 -1.33 -10.10 35.93
C VAL A 121 -0.49 -11.35 36.17
N LEU A 122 0.58 -11.50 35.40
CA LEU A 122 1.58 -12.57 35.50
C LEU A 122 2.97 -11.98 35.70
N LYS A 123 3.83 -12.76 36.35
CA LYS A 123 5.25 -12.44 36.53
C LYS A 123 6.07 -13.09 35.43
N PHE A 124 7.01 -12.34 34.87
CA PHE A 124 7.96 -12.79 33.87
C PHE A 124 9.37 -12.38 34.27
N SER A 125 10.37 -13.10 33.77
CA SER A 125 11.75 -12.66 33.80
C SER A 125 12.08 -11.89 32.52
N LYS A 126 12.46 -10.62 32.68
CA LYS A 126 13.04 -9.77 31.63
C LYS A 126 14.54 -10.02 31.54
N ILE A 127 14.98 -10.63 30.46
CA ILE A 127 16.40 -10.90 30.18
C ILE A 127 16.94 -9.76 29.33
N VAL A 128 17.90 -9.00 29.86
CA VAL A 128 18.57 -7.90 29.14
C VAL A 128 19.88 -8.36 28.53
N ALA A 129 20.20 -7.83 27.34
CA ALA A 129 21.41 -8.14 26.60
C ALA A 129 22.20 -6.89 26.20
N SER A 130 23.46 -7.09 25.79
CA SER A 130 24.37 -6.03 25.39
C SER A 130 24.03 -5.36 24.07
N ASP A 131 23.38 -6.09 23.17
CA ASP A 131 23.10 -5.67 21.81
C ASP A 131 21.88 -6.45 21.26
N PRO A 132 21.19 -5.92 20.24
CA PRO A 132 20.00 -6.56 19.68
C PRO A 132 20.26 -7.97 19.15
N LEU A 133 21.43 -8.20 18.53
CA LEU A 133 21.81 -9.47 17.91
C LEU A 133 22.01 -10.60 18.94
N SER A 134 22.31 -10.23 20.19
CA SER A 134 22.36 -11.15 21.31
C SER A 134 20.97 -11.65 21.74
N ILE A 135 19.92 -10.87 21.56
CA ILE A 135 18.53 -11.32 21.80
C ILE A 135 18.07 -12.25 20.70
N GLY A 136 18.26 -11.85 19.45
CA GLY A 136 17.78 -12.57 18.26
C GLY A 136 18.48 -12.14 16.98
N GLY A 137 18.35 -12.91 15.91
CA GLY A 137 18.94 -12.59 14.59
C GLY A 137 20.25 -13.31 14.28
N ARG A 138 20.81 -14.07 15.24
CA ARG A 138 21.95 -14.98 15.02
C ARG A 138 21.65 -16.37 15.60
N LYS A 139 22.28 -17.40 15.04
CA LYS A 139 22.26 -18.76 15.60
C LYS A 139 22.80 -18.72 17.03
N ARG A 140 22.14 -19.45 17.95
CA ARG A 140 22.47 -19.49 19.39
C ARG A 140 22.31 -18.15 20.14
N SER A 141 21.51 -17.23 19.61
CA SER A 141 21.07 -16.04 20.36
C SER A 141 20.18 -16.46 21.54
N ILE A 142 19.95 -15.53 22.49
CA ILE A 142 19.23 -15.81 23.74
C ILE A 142 17.84 -16.42 23.49
N ARG A 143 17.09 -15.91 22.51
CA ARG A 143 15.75 -16.44 22.19
C ARG A 143 15.76 -17.89 21.71
N GLU A 144 16.80 -18.31 20.98
CA GLU A 144 16.93 -19.67 20.45
C GLU A 144 17.37 -20.67 21.53
N ILE A 145 18.01 -20.18 22.59
CA ILE A 145 18.44 -21.00 23.73
C ILE A 145 17.24 -21.21 24.68
N LEU A 146 16.39 -20.20 24.86
CA LEU A 146 15.25 -20.27 25.77
C LEU A 146 14.21 -21.30 25.30
N PRO A 147 13.55 -22.04 26.22
CA PRO A 147 12.42 -22.91 25.86
C PRO A 147 11.26 -22.13 25.24
N LYS A 148 11.01 -20.93 25.79
CA LYS A 148 10.01 -19.99 25.30
C LYS A 148 10.43 -18.57 25.63
N ALA A 149 10.32 -17.71 24.62
CA ALA A 149 10.59 -16.28 24.71
C ALA A 149 9.39 -15.49 24.15
N TRP A 150 9.08 -14.37 24.79
CA TRP A 150 8.10 -13.40 24.32
C TRP A 150 8.78 -12.07 24.03
N GLU A 151 8.16 -11.28 23.15
CA GLU A 151 8.65 -9.94 22.77
C GLU A 151 10.09 -9.96 22.22
N ASP A 152 10.50 -11.10 21.67
CA ASP A 152 11.86 -11.46 21.23
C ASP A 152 12.12 -11.23 19.72
N ARG A 153 11.08 -10.78 19.01
CA ARG A 153 11.05 -10.49 17.56
C ARG A 153 10.66 -9.04 17.28
N ILE A 154 10.98 -8.14 18.20
CA ILE A 154 10.74 -6.71 18.05
C ILE A 154 12.09 -6.04 17.73
N PRO A 155 12.22 -5.34 16.59
CA PRO A 155 13.42 -4.56 16.29
C PRO A 155 13.76 -3.60 17.43
N TYR A 156 15.04 -3.44 17.77
CA TYR A 156 15.43 -2.70 18.97
C TYR A 156 14.98 -1.23 18.94
N ASN A 157 15.11 -0.56 17.79
CA ASN A 157 14.63 0.81 17.62
C ASN A 157 13.12 0.93 17.95
N ASN A 158 12.31 -0.03 17.51
CA ASN A 158 10.89 -0.08 17.87
C ASN A 158 10.69 -0.39 19.35
N CYS A 159 11.45 -1.32 19.92
CA CYS A 159 11.40 -1.63 21.35
C CYS A 159 11.68 -0.38 22.20
N TYR A 160 12.70 0.41 21.84
CA TYR A 160 13.03 1.68 22.47
C TYR A 160 11.91 2.71 22.32
N ILE A 161 11.35 2.87 21.10
CA ILE A 161 10.21 3.75 20.84
C ILE A 161 9.03 3.41 21.77
N TYR A 162 8.71 2.12 21.90
CA TYR A 162 7.58 1.65 22.70
C TYR A 162 7.77 1.95 24.20
N ASP A 163 8.94 1.60 24.74
CA ASP A 163 9.21 1.72 26.16
C ASP A 163 9.43 3.18 26.59
N SER A 164 9.97 4.00 25.71
CA SER A 164 10.20 5.44 25.94
C SER A 164 8.95 6.29 25.65
N GLY A 165 7.88 5.69 25.11
CA GLY A 165 6.67 6.40 24.73
C GLY A 165 6.87 7.40 23.59
N LEU A 166 7.92 7.24 22.77
CA LEU A 166 8.20 8.16 21.67
C LEU A 166 7.21 7.95 20.51
N ILE A 167 6.91 9.03 19.79
CA ILE A 167 6.04 9.01 18.61
C ILE A 167 6.79 9.73 17.48
N PRO A 168 7.40 8.98 16.54
CA PRO A 168 7.99 9.58 15.35
C PRO A 168 7.00 10.49 14.61
N GLY A 169 7.49 11.63 14.14
CA GLY A 169 6.71 12.67 13.47
C GLY A 169 6.06 13.69 14.42
N LEU A 170 6.22 13.55 15.73
CA LEU A 170 5.89 14.58 16.73
C LEU A 170 7.15 15.34 17.20
N TYR A 171 6.91 16.40 17.98
CA TYR A 171 7.93 17.33 18.44
C TYR A 171 8.47 16.96 19.83
N TYR A 172 9.78 17.04 19.97
CA TYR A 172 10.55 16.81 21.18
C TYR A 172 11.63 17.89 21.29
N MET A 173 12.17 18.11 22.48
CA MET A 173 13.29 19.02 22.71
C MET A 173 14.25 18.39 23.69
N VAL A 174 15.53 18.71 23.55
CA VAL A 174 16.54 18.33 24.55
C VAL A 174 16.62 19.45 25.58
N VAL A 175 16.52 19.10 26.86
CA VAL A 175 16.62 20.01 28.00
C VAL A 175 17.62 19.42 28.98
N ASP A 176 18.74 20.12 29.19
CA ASP A 176 19.85 19.68 30.03
C ASP A 176 20.36 18.26 29.68
N GLY A 177 20.37 17.95 28.38
CA GLY A 177 20.78 16.64 27.85
C GLY A 177 19.68 15.58 27.83
N ASP A 178 18.49 15.82 28.37
CA ASP A 178 17.38 14.87 28.36
C ASP A 178 16.37 15.16 27.24
N LEU A 179 15.95 14.13 26.51
CA LEU A 179 14.89 14.24 25.51
C LEU A 179 13.51 14.30 26.18
N LYS A 180 12.76 15.38 25.92
CA LYS A 180 11.42 15.62 26.48
C LYS A 180 10.41 15.95 25.38
N PRO A 181 9.12 15.58 25.53
CA PRO A 181 8.08 16.05 24.63
C PRO A 181 8.06 17.59 24.56
N ALA A 182 8.03 18.15 23.36
CA ALA A 182 7.93 19.60 23.21
C ALA A 182 6.49 20.05 23.45
N PRO A 183 6.26 21.17 24.14
CA PRO A 183 4.91 21.73 24.31
C PRO A 183 4.42 22.26 22.96
N MET A 184 3.55 21.50 22.29
CA MET A 184 2.93 21.91 21.03
C MET A 184 1.48 22.30 21.24
N GLU A 185 1.12 23.49 20.75
CA GLU A 185 -0.28 23.90 20.69
C GLU A 185 -0.99 23.19 19.54
N PHE A 186 -2.21 22.74 19.81
CA PHE A 186 -3.14 22.24 18.81
C PHE A 186 -4.54 22.78 19.15
N PRO A 187 -5.45 22.89 18.15
CA PRO A 187 -6.74 23.54 18.37
C PRO A 187 -7.61 22.77 19.37
N ARG A 188 -7.68 23.27 20.61
CA ARG A 188 -8.38 22.61 21.74
C ARG A 188 -9.90 22.63 21.59
N ASP A 189 -10.42 23.65 20.94
CA ASP A 189 -11.82 23.76 20.52
C ASP A 189 -12.19 22.62 19.57
N VAL A 190 -11.39 22.39 18.52
CA VAL A 190 -11.56 21.26 17.60
C VAL A 190 -11.47 19.93 18.34
N ALA A 191 -10.48 19.76 19.20
CA ALA A 191 -10.34 18.54 20.01
C ALA A 191 -11.60 18.28 20.86
N SER A 192 -12.17 19.34 21.45
CA SER A 192 -13.39 19.27 22.25
C SER A 192 -14.61 18.89 21.41
N GLU A 193 -14.75 19.43 20.19
CA GLU A 193 -15.82 19.03 19.26
C GLU A 193 -15.70 17.57 18.85
N ILE A 194 -14.48 17.06 18.58
CA ILE A 194 -14.28 15.65 18.25
C ILE A 194 -14.66 14.75 19.44
N LEU A 195 -14.31 15.13 20.66
CA LEU A 195 -14.64 14.35 21.86
C LEU A 195 -16.15 14.21 22.09
N LYS A 196 -16.97 15.16 21.62
CA LYS A 196 -18.44 15.05 21.73
C LYS A 196 -19.01 13.82 21.00
N PHE A 197 -18.36 13.35 19.93
CA PHE A 197 -18.78 12.12 19.23
C PHE A 197 -18.54 10.84 20.03
N PHE A 198 -17.80 10.92 21.13
CA PHE A 198 -17.50 9.81 22.04
C PHE A 198 -18.25 9.95 23.38
N ASN A 199 -19.18 10.90 23.50
CA ASN A 199 -20.00 11.04 24.69
C ASN A 199 -20.79 9.74 24.97
N GLY A 200 -20.67 9.22 26.19
CA GLY A 200 -21.30 7.96 26.61
C GLY A 200 -20.44 6.72 26.39
N GLU A 201 -19.28 6.84 25.73
CA GLU A 201 -18.30 5.75 25.68
C GLU A 201 -17.57 5.58 27.03
N PRO A 202 -17.05 4.38 27.33
CA PRO A 202 -16.27 4.14 28.55
C PRO A 202 -15.08 5.10 28.68
N LYS A 203 -14.71 5.44 29.93
CA LYS A 203 -13.59 6.33 30.23
C LYS A 203 -12.29 5.93 29.52
N GLU A 204 -12.00 4.63 29.46
CA GLU A 204 -10.81 4.11 28.75
C GLU A 204 -10.78 4.49 27.27
N VAL A 205 -11.94 4.48 26.59
CA VAL A 205 -12.04 4.88 25.19
C VAL A 205 -11.81 6.39 25.05
N LEU A 206 -12.40 7.19 25.95
CA LEU A 206 -12.23 8.64 25.96
C LEU A 206 -10.78 9.07 26.19
N ASP A 207 -10.09 8.42 27.14
CA ASP A 207 -8.68 8.70 27.41
C ASP A 207 -7.81 8.27 26.22
N CYS A 208 -8.10 7.14 25.59
CA CYS A 208 -7.44 6.73 24.35
C CYS A 208 -7.64 7.73 23.20
N VAL A 209 -8.85 8.30 23.03
CA VAL A 209 -9.10 9.34 22.02
C VAL A 209 -8.26 10.58 22.30
N LYS A 210 -8.19 11.04 23.57
CA LYS A 210 -7.39 12.21 23.96
C LYS A 210 -5.90 12.03 23.64
N ASP A 211 -5.36 10.85 23.88
CA ASP A 211 -3.95 10.54 23.58
C ASP A 211 -3.66 10.58 22.08
N TRP A 212 -4.66 10.25 21.25
CA TRP A 212 -4.53 10.16 19.80
C TRP A 212 -4.83 11.45 19.06
N LEU A 213 -5.65 12.35 19.61
CA LEU A 213 -5.99 13.63 18.98
C LEU A 213 -4.78 14.47 18.55
N PRO A 214 -3.71 14.63 19.38
CA PRO A 214 -2.53 15.39 18.98
C PRO A 214 -1.87 14.90 17.68
N LEU A 215 -1.92 13.59 17.41
CA LEU A 215 -1.31 12.98 16.22
C LEU A 215 -1.93 13.54 14.93
N PHE A 216 -3.22 13.91 14.99
CA PHE A 216 -4.00 14.41 13.86
C PHE A 216 -4.14 15.93 13.83
N LEU A 217 -3.95 16.60 14.96
CA LEU A 217 -4.20 18.04 15.07
C LEU A 217 -2.91 18.88 15.10
N ILE A 218 -1.78 18.29 15.48
CA ILE A 218 -0.49 18.98 15.40
C ILE A 218 -0.09 19.11 13.93
N PRO A 219 0.29 20.31 13.46
CA PRO A 219 0.68 20.53 12.07
C PRO A 219 1.93 19.72 11.71
N VAL A 220 2.13 19.52 10.41
CA VAL A 220 3.36 18.94 9.85
C VAL A 220 4.18 20.09 9.27
N PRO A 221 5.44 20.29 9.70
CA PRO A 221 6.28 21.34 9.13
C PRO A 221 6.73 20.94 7.72
N ASP A 222 7.03 21.93 6.89
CA ASP A 222 7.76 21.66 5.65
C ASP A 222 9.23 21.40 5.99
N ILE A 223 9.77 20.29 5.50
CA ILE A 223 11.13 19.85 5.78
C ILE A 223 11.92 19.95 4.47
N PRO A 224 13.05 20.71 4.45
CA PRO A 224 13.92 20.79 3.30
C PRO A 224 14.35 19.41 2.83
N ARG A 225 14.30 19.17 1.51
CA ARG A 225 14.60 17.87 0.95
C ARG A 225 15.30 18.01 -0.38
N LEU A 226 16.16 17.04 -0.67
CA LEU A 226 16.94 16.96 -1.91
C LEU A 226 16.54 15.69 -2.67
N ALA A 227 16.02 15.86 -3.87
CA ALA A 227 15.81 14.77 -4.82
C ALA A 227 17.10 14.52 -5.62
N ILE A 228 17.45 13.25 -5.79
CA ILE A 228 18.66 12.82 -6.50
C ILE A 228 18.29 11.75 -7.52
N ASP A 229 18.95 11.82 -8.67
CA ASP A 229 18.89 10.86 -9.77
C ASP A 229 20.29 10.75 -10.42
N ILE A 230 20.68 9.56 -10.89
CA ILE A 230 21.99 9.32 -11.49
C ILE A 230 21.90 8.65 -12.87
N GLU A 231 22.90 8.93 -13.71
CA GLU A 231 23.14 8.19 -14.96
C GLU A 231 24.54 7.60 -14.99
N VAL A 232 24.63 6.39 -15.53
CA VAL A 232 25.84 5.55 -15.55
C VAL A 232 26.22 5.18 -16.99
N LEU A 233 27.52 5.09 -17.29
CA LEU A 233 28.07 5.00 -18.66
C LEU A 233 27.72 3.72 -19.44
N SER A 234 27.06 2.74 -18.81
CA SER A 234 26.72 1.40 -19.32
C SER A 234 26.97 1.14 -20.80
N THR A 235 27.87 0.20 -21.10
CA THR A 235 28.01 -0.37 -22.45
C THR A 235 26.72 -1.11 -22.87
N ALA A 236 26.40 -1.09 -24.17
CA ALA A 236 25.07 -1.39 -24.70
C ALA A 236 24.41 -2.68 -24.15
N ASN A 237 23.11 -2.57 -23.79
CA ASN A 237 22.18 -3.66 -23.43
C ASN A 237 22.37 -4.42 -22.10
N ARG A 238 23.07 -3.85 -21.11
CA ARG A 238 23.09 -4.39 -19.74
C ARG A 238 22.62 -3.32 -18.75
N ILE A 239 21.71 -3.65 -17.83
CA ILE A 239 21.45 -2.77 -16.68
C ILE A 239 22.64 -2.94 -15.72
N PRO A 240 23.34 -1.86 -15.35
CA PRO A 240 24.48 -1.95 -14.43
C PRO A 240 24.05 -2.55 -13.09
N GLU A 241 24.87 -3.47 -12.58
CA GLU A 241 24.58 -4.15 -11.31
C GLU A 241 25.04 -3.25 -10.14
N PRO A 242 24.11 -2.70 -9.32
CA PRO A 242 24.46 -1.64 -8.35
C PRO A 242 25.42 -2.09 -7.26
N SER A 243 25.36 -3.36 -6.87
CA SER A 243 26.28 -3.96 -5.90
C SER A 243 27.72 -4.10 -6.42
N LYS A 244 27.91 -4.16 -7.74
CA LYS A 244 29.23 -4.23 -8.37
C LYS A 244 29.77 -2.86 -8.76
N ALA A 245 28.91 -1.97 -9.24
CA ALA A 245 29.23 -0.58 -9.60
C ALA A 245 30.53 -0.43 -10.44
N GLU A 246 30.65 -1.24 -11.50
CA GLU A 246 31.83 -1.33 -12.38
C GLU A 246 31.95 -0.10 -13.30
N ASP A 247 30.82 0.40 -13.81
CA ASP A 247 30.77 1.51 -14.77
C ASP A 247 30.83 2.88 -14.06
N GLN A 248 31.36 3.89 -14.75
CA GLN A 248 31.44 5.26 -14.24
C GLN A 248 30.05 5.90 -14.13
N VAL A 249 29.83 6.65 -13.06
CA VAL A 249 28.72 7.59 -12.95
C VAL A 249 29.07 8.82 -13.79
N ILE A 250 28.22 9.14 -14.75
CA ILE A 250 28.50 10.20 -15.75
C ILE A 250 27.69 11.46 -15.52
N CYS A 251 26.54 11.35 -14.86
CA CYS A 251 25.67 12.47 -14.54
C CYS A 251 24.99 12.22 -13.20
N ILE A 252 24.87 13.26 -12.38
CA ILE A 252 24.07 13.24 -11.15
C ILE A 252 23.26 14.53 -11.11
N SER A 253 21.94 14.42 -11.02
CA SER A 253 21.07 15.57 -10.80
C SER A 253 20.66 15.69 -9.34
N CYS A 254 20.58 16.93 -8.86
CA CYS A 254 20.24 17.30 -7.51
C CYS A 254 19.27 18.48 -7.53
N VAL A 255 18.04 18.25 -7.08
CA VAL A 255 16.97 19.26 -7.07
C VAL A 255 16.36 19.35 -5.68
N SER A 256 16.29 20.54 -5.08
CA SER A 256 15.82 20.70 -3.70
C SER A 256 14.52 21.48 -3.57
N SER A 257 13.81 21.27 -2.46
CA SER A 257 12.60 22.02 -2.13
C SER A 257 12.84 23.50 -1.80
N ASN A 258 14.09 23.89 -1.50
CA ASN A 258 14.48 25.29 -1.28
C ASN A 258 15.05 25.98 -2.55
N GLY A 259 14.92 25.34 -3.72
CA GLY A 259 15.16 25.97 -5.02
C GLY A 259 16.51 25.64 -5.68
N LEU A 260 17.34 24.78 -5.09
CA LEU A 260 18.56 24.30 -5.73
C LEU A 260 18.20 23.46 -6.96
N LYS A 261 18.86 23.75 -8.10
CA LYS A 261 18.79 22.96 -9.33
C LYS A 261 20.21 22.80 -9.88
N ARG A 262 20.82 21.64 -9.66
CA ARG A 262 22.21 21.41 -10.04
C ARG A 262 22.40 20.06 -10.70
N VAL A 263 23.19 20.03 -11.77
CA VAL A 263 23.62 18.81 -12.46
C VAL A 263 25.15 18.73 -12.37
N PHE A 264 25.65 17.61 -11.87
CA PHE A 264 27.07 17.27 -11.81
C PHE A 264 27.38 16.35 -13.00
N MET A 265 28.34 16.73 -13.83
CA MET A 265 28.65 16.07 -15.09
C MET A 265 30.12 15.65 -15.14
N LEU A 266 30.37 14.37 -15.45
CA LEU A 266 31.73 13.88 -15.71
C LEU A 266 32.09 14.13 -17.18
N LYS A 267 33.24 14.77 -17.41
CA LYS A 267 33.78 14.98 -18.75
C LYS A 267 34.27 13.66 -19.35
N ARG A 268 33.91 13.44 -20.61
CA ARG A 268 34.22 12.26 -21.42
C ARG A 268 34.83 12.70 -22.74
N GLU A 269 35.83 11.95 -23.21
CA GLU A 269 36.46 12.22 -24.51
C GLU A 269 35.49 11.94 -25.67
N GLY A 270 35.46 12.84 -26.66
CA GLY A 270 34.69 12.64 -27.89
C GLY A 270 33.19 12.89 -27.80
N ILE A 271 32.69 13.46 -26.69
CA ILE A 271 31.29 13.87 -26.54
C ILE A 271 31.15 15.38 -26.76
N ASP A 272 30.28 15.76 -27.68
CA ASP A 272 29.96 17.16 -27.96
C ASP A 272 29.05 17.77 -26.88
N GLU A 273 29.19 19.10 -26.67
CA GLU A 273 28.32 19.85 -25.76
C GLU A 273 26.85 19.80 -26.19
N GLY A 274 26.60 19.80 -27.51
CA GLY A 274 25.26 19.81 -28.10
C GLY A 274 24.60 21.18 -28.07
N VAL A 275 23.30 21.22 -28.32
CA VAL A 275 22.48 22.45 -28.24
C VAL A 275 21.58 22.36 -27.02
N LYS A 276 21.56 23.39 -26.18
CA LYS A 276 20.72 23.41 -24.98
C LYS A 276 19.24 23.20 -25.34
N PRO A 277 18.60 22.10 -24.89
CA PRO A 277 17.21 21.85 -25.21
C PRO A 277 16.29 22.75 -24.38
N LYS A 278 15.11 23.09 -24.91
CA LYS A 278 14.10 23.89 -24.20
C LYS A 278 13.61 23.24 -22.90
N THR A 279 13.78 21.92 -22.79
CA THR A 279 13.42 21.14 -21.61
C THR A 279 14.36 21.35 -20.43
N LEU A 280 15.55 21.92 -20.65
CA LEU A 280 16.48 22.27 -19.59
C LEU A 280 16.32 23.75 -19.20
N PRO A 281 15.81 24.07 -18.00
CA PRO A 281 15.61 25.45 -17.57
C PRO A 281 16.90 26.29 -17.55
N GLU A 282 16.75 27.62 -17.61
CA GLU A 282 17.89 28.55 -17.57
C GLU A 282 18.56 28.61 -16.20
N ASP A 283 17.80 28.37 -15.13
CA ASP A 283 18.26 28.42 -13.74
C ASP A 283 18.92 27.13 -13.25
N VAL A 284 19.11 26.13 -14.13
CA VAL A 284 19.86 24.90 -13.79
C VAL A 284 21.36 25.15 -13.92
N GLU A 285 22.10 24.94 -12.82
CA GLU A 285 23.55 25.02 -12.79
C GLU A 285 24.18 23.67 -13.20
N ILE A 286 24.96 23.64 -14.28
CA ILE A 286 25.74 22.46 -14.67
C ILE A 286 27.18 22.64 -14.19
N ARG A 287 27.71 21.68 -13.43
CA ARG A 287 29.11 21.63 -12.99
C ARG A 287 29.83 20.47 -13.63
N PHE A 288 30.91 20.76 -14.33
CA PHE A 288 31.74 19.75 -14.98
C PHE A 288 32.92 19.34 -14.10
N PHE A 289 33.21 18.04 -14.07
CA PHE A 289 34.32 17.43 -13.33
C PHE A 289 35.16 16.59 -14.29
N GLU A 290 36.48 16.58 -14.08
CA GLU A 290 37.41 15.69 -14.80
C GLU A 290 37.59 14.35 -14.06
N ASP A 291 37.45 14.36 -12.72
CA ASP A 291 37.57 13.19 -11.86
C ASP A 291 36.22 12.80 -11.24
N GLU A 292 35.87 11.52 -11.37
CA GLU A 292 34.62 10.97 -10.80
C GLU A 292 34.63 11.03 -9.27
N GLY A 293 35.78 10.80 -8.63
CA GLY A 293 35.90 10.84 -7.17
C GLY A 293 35.63 12.22 -6.58
N GLU A 294 36.15 13.29 -7.21
CA GLU A 294 35.83 14.67 -6.86
C GLU A 294 34.35 15.00 -7.03
N MET A 295 33.75 14.55 -8.14
CA MET A 295 32.31 14.70 -8.39
C MET A 295 31.47 14.07 -7.28
N LEU A 296 31.78 12.81 -6.91
CA LEU A 296 31.07 12.10 -5.85
C LEU A 296 31.22 12.77 -4.49
N ARG A 297 32.42 13.26 -4.14
CA ARG A 297 32.64 13.99 -2.87
C ARG A 297 31.81 15.26 -2.79
N GLU A 298 31.70 16.03 -3.86
CA GLU A 298 30.85 17.24 -3.89
C GLU A 298 29.36 16.90 -3.74
N VAL A 299 28.89 15.81 -4.37
CA VAL A 299 27.52 15.32 -4.17
C VAL A 299 27.29 14.85 -2.74
N PHE A 300 28.25 14.14 -2.13
CA PHE A 300 28.16 13.70 -0.74
C PHE A 300 28.08 14.86 0.25
N LYS A 301 28.87 15.93 0.04
CA LYS A 301 28.73 17.18 0.82
C LYS A 301 27.31 17.74 0.69
N LEU A 302 26.77 17.76 -0.52
CA LEU A 302 25.40 18.24 -0.74
C LEU A 302 24.37 17.36 -0.02
N ILE A 303 24.47 16.03 -0.13
CA ILE A 303 23.62 15.07 0.59
C ILE A 303 23.62 15.35 2.10
N THR A 304 24.80 15.59 2.69
CA THR A 304 24.90 15.84 4.14
C THR A 304 24.28 17.17 4.59
N SER A 305 24.03 18.09 3.66
CA SER A 305 23.45 19.41 3.97
C SER A 305 21.91 19.42 4.03
N TYR A 306 21.25 18.33 3.64
CA TYR A 306 19.79 18.22 3.67
C TYR A 306 19.32 17.17 4.68
N PRO A 307 18.21 17.45 5.38
CA PRO A 307 17.69 16.51 6.37
C PRO A 307 16.99 15.30 5.74
N ILE A 308 16.43 15.46 4.54
CA ILE A 308 15.73 14.40 3.82
C ILE A 308 16.32 14.28 2.40
N ILE A 309 16.67 13.06 2.03
CA ILE A 309 17.05 12.70 0.66
C ILE A 309 15.91 11.88 0.06
N VAL A 310 15.54 12.22 -1.16
CA VAL A 310 14.44 11.60 -1.89
C VAL A 310 15.00 11.00 -3.18
N THR A 311 14.64 9.76 -3.47
CA THR A 311 14.96 9.11 -4.74
C THR A 311 13.73 8.40 -5.28
N PHE A 312 13.82 7.88 -6.50
CA PHE A 312 12.86 6.95 -7.04
C PHE A 312 13.59 5.67 -7.43
N ASN A 313 13.51 4.63 -6.59
CA ASN A 313 14.28 3.38 -6.70
C ASN A 313 15.75 3.50 -6.26
N GLY A 314 16.08 4.46 -5.40
CA GLY A 314 17.45 4.66 -4.94
C GLY A 314 17.96 3.61 -3.95
N ASP A 315 17.07 2.88 -3.26
CA ASP A 315 17.45 1.74 -2.43
C ASP A 315 18.06 0.60 -3.27
N ASP A 316 17.46 0.35 -4.44
CA ASP A 316 17.86 -0.74 -5.33
C ASP A 316 18.85 -0.28 -6.41
N PHE A 317 18.98 1.03 -6.67
CA PHE A 317 19.84 1.58 -7.72
C PHE A 317 20.67 2.78 -7.27
N ASP A 318 20.16 4.02 -7.26
CA ASP A 318 20.96 5.25 -7.18
C ASP A 318 21.94 5.29 -6.00
N LEU A 319 21.42 5.24 -4.76
CA LEU A 319 22.27 5.36 -3.57
C LEU A 319 23.11 4.10 -3.36
N ASN A 320 22.59 2.94 -3.76
CA ASN A 320 23.30 1.67 -3.74
C ASN A 320 24.54 1.72 -4.65
N TYR A 321 24.33 2.15 -5.90
CA TYR A 321 25.38 2.34 -6.90
C TYR A 321 26.41 3.37 -6.43
N LEU A 322 25.97 4.53 -5.94
CA LEU A 322 26.88 5.56 -5.42
C LEU A 322 27.73 5.06 -4.23
N ARG A 323 27.13 4.27 -3.33
CA ARG A 323 27.82 3.70 -2.16
C ARG A 323 28.92 2.72 -2.58
N HIS A 324 28.62 1.80 -3.49
CA HIS A 324 29.58 0.82 -4.00
C HIS A 324 30.62 1.48 -4.89
N ARG A 325 30.22 2.37 -5.80
CA ARG A 325 31.13 3.10 -6.70
C ARG A 325 32.18 3.88 -5.93
N ALA A 326 31.74 4.66 -4.93
CA ALA A 326 32.65 5.41 -4.07
C ALA A 326 33.70 4.52 -3.39
N THR A 327 33.30 3.31 -2.96
CA THR A 327 34.23 2.33 -2.38
C THR A 327 35.21 1.81 -3.43
N ASN A 328 34.72 1.44 -4.61
CA ASN A 328 35.52 0.86 -5.69
C ASN A 328 36.61 1.82 -6.19
N ILE A 329 36.31 3.12 -6.24
CA ILE A 329 37.27 4.15 -6.68
C ILE A 329 38.13 4.69 -5.53
N GLY A 330 38.03 4.11 -4.32
CA GLY A 330 38.91 4.41 -3.20
C GLY A 330 38.56 5.64 -2.36
N ILE A 331 37.30 6.12 -2.38
CA ILE A 331 36.84 7.14 -1.43
C ILE A 331 36.80 6.51 -0.02
N LYS A 332 37.34 7.22 0.98
CA LYS A 332 37.38 6.72 2.35
C LYS A 332 35.99 6.56 2.93
N ARG A 333 35.82 5.57 3.80
CA ARG A 333 34.50 5.24 4.38
C ARG A 333 33.89 6.42 5.14
N GLU A 334 34.72 7.21 5.83
CA GLU A 334 34.29 8.39 6.59
C GLU A 334 33.73 9.52 5.71
N GLU A 335 34.11 9.56 4.42
CA GLU A 335 33.64 10.57 3.46
C GLU A 335 32.31 10.15 2.80
N ILE A 336 31.84 8.91 2.99
CA ILE A 336 30.65 8.36 2.33
C ILE A 336 29.44 8.43 3.29
N PRO A 337 28.47 9.33 3.05
CA PRO A 337 27.34 9.55 3.96
C PRO A 337 26.21 8.52 3.78
N LEU A 338 26.47 7.44 3.05
CA LEU A 338 25.52 6.38 2.72
C LEU A 338 25.84 5.15 3.56
N ALA A 339 24.83 4.54 4.17
CA ALA A 339 24.94 3.33 4.98
C ALA A 339 24.08 2.21 4.38
N MET A 340 24.68 1.04 4.19
CA MET A 340 23.95 -0.12 3.69
C MET A 340 23.07 -0.71 4.80
N GLY A 341 21.77 -0.75 4.54
CA GLY A 341 20.86 -1.70 5.18
C GLY A 341 20.85 -3.02 4.40
N ARG A 342 19.90 -3.92 4.73
CA ARG A 342 19.78 -5.22 4.05
C ARG A 342 19.40 -5.07 2.57
N ASN A 343 18.26 -4.41 2.33
CA ASN A 343 17.66 -4.19 1.02
C ASN A 343 17.35 -2.70 0.82
N TYR A 344 18.14 -1.83 1.45
CA TYR A 344 17.96 -0.38 1.38
C TYR A 344 19.26 0.34 1.68
N VAL A 345 19.32 1.62 1.33
CA VAL A 345 20.42 2.51 1.67
C VAL A 345 19.86 3.66 2.49
N ASP A 346 20.44 3.91 3.67
CA ASP A 346 20.10 5.09 4.47
C ASP A 346 21.18 6.16 4.32
N VAL A 347 20.79 7.40 4.63
CA VAL A 347 21.68 8.55 4.66
C VAL A 347 22.00 8.83 6.12
N VAL A 348 23.26 8.72 6.48
CA VAL A 348 23.73 8.76 7.87
C VAL A 348 23.30 10.05 8.58
N PRO A 349 23.55 11.26 8.02
CA PRO A 349 23.09 12.48 8.67
C PRO A 349 21.57 12.71 8.51
N GLY A 350 20.99 12.28 7.41
CA GLY A 350 19.59 12.57 7.07
C GLY A 350 18.65 11.40 7.31
N VAL A 351 17.58 11.38 6.53
CA VAL A 351 16.75 10.19 6.29
C VAL A 351 16.57 10.05 4.79
N HIS A 352 16.69 8.81 4.30
CA HIS A 352 16.35 8.49 2.91
C HIS A 352 14.89 8.03 2.76
N ILE A 353 14.16 8.69 1.85
CA ILE A 353 12.84 8.30 1.35
C ILE A 353 12.97 7.79 -0.09
N ASP A 354 12.72 6.50 -0.28
CA ASP A 354 12.54 5.93 -1.61
C ASP A 354 11.06 5.99 -2.02
N LEU A 355 10.74 6.84 -2.99
CA LEU A 355 9.37 7.00 -3.49
C LEU A 355 8.88 5.78 -4.27
N TYR A 356 9.77 4.97 -4.84
CA TYR A 356 9.35 3.76 -5.54
C TYR A 356 8.68 2.80 -4.56
N LYS A 357 9.30 2.55 -3.39
CA LYS A 357 8.73 1.70 -2.33
C LYS A 357 7.43 2.27 -1.78
N PHE A 358 7.34 3.60 -1.63
CA PHE A 358 6.12 4.25 -1.18
C PHE A 358 4.95 4.13 -2.17
N PHE A 359 5.18 4.40 -3.46
CA PHE A 359 4.13 4.33 -4.47
C PHE A 359 3.80 2.92 -4.93
N SER A 360 4.73 1.96 -4.80
CA SER A 360 4.48 0.54 -5.07
C SER A 360 3.61 -0.11 -4.00
N ASN A 361 3.55 0.46 -2.78
CA ASN A 361 2.65 0.00 -1.73
C ASN A 361 1.18 0.04 -2.20
N ARG A 362 0.59 -1.15 -2.29
CA ARG A 362 -0.76 -1.34 -2.83
C ARG A 362 -1.82 -0.59 -2.03
N SER A 363 -1.67 -0.51 -0.72
CA SER A 363 -2.61 0.20 0.16
C SER A 363 -2.57 1.72 -0.08
N ILE A 364 -1.39 2.27 -0.34
CA ILE A 364 -1.24 3.68 -0.73
C ILE A 364 -1.86 3.93 -2.10
N GLN A 365 -1.52 3.10 -3.09
CA GLN A 365 -2.07 3.19 -4.45
C GLN A 365 -3.61 3.16 -4.46
N VAL A 366 -4.21 2.21 -3.74
CA VAL A 366 -5.64 1.97 -3.74
C VAL A 366 -6.38 2.97 -2.86
N TYR A 367 -5.97 3.14 -1.60
CA TYR A 367 -6.79 3.85 -0.61
C TYR A 367 -6.48 5.34 -0.50
N ALA A 368 -5.19 5.73 -0.62
CA ALA A 368 -4.80 7.14 -0.60
C ALA A 368 -5.00 7.79 -1.98
N PHE A 369 -4.49 7.14 -3.04
CA PHE A 369 -4.54 7.70 -4.40
C PHE A 369 -5.67 7.16 -5.29
N GLY A 370 -6.52 6.25 -4.81
CA GLY A 370 -7.72 5.83 -5.53
C GLY A 370 -7.46 5.11 -6.86
N ASN A 371 -6.34 4.39 -6.98
CA ASN A 371 -5.85 3.76 -8.22
C ASN A 371 -5.68 4.74 -9.40
N ARG A 372 -5.34 6.01 -9.14
CA ARG A 372 -5.04 6.99 -10.21
C ARG A 372 -3.89 6.55 -11.11
N TYR A 373 -2.87 5.92 -10.55
CA TYR A 373 -1.79 5.29 -11.30
C TYR A 373 -1.92 3.76 -11.21
N LYS A 374 -1.54 3.05 -12.28
CA LYS A 374 -1.62 1.58 -12.37
C LYS A 374 -0.27 0.90 -12.23
N ASP A 375 0.78 1.52 -12.77
CA ASP A 375 2.17 1.09 -12.66
C ASP A 375 2.91 2.05 -11.72
N ALA A 376 3.85 1.52 -10.93
CA ALA A 376 4.66 2.30 -10.00
C ALA A 376 6.00 2.75 -10.62
N THR A 377 6.08 2.93 -11.94
CA THR A 377 7.25 3.57 -12.58
C THR A 377 7.17 5.07 -12.40
N LEU A 378 8.32 5.76 -12.39
CA LEU A 378 8.38 7.22 -12.25
C LEU A 378 7.46 7.90 -13.27
N ASP A 379 7.56 7.52 -14.54
CA ASP A 379 6.77 8.09 -15.64
C ASP A 379 5.26 7.88 -15.46
N ALA A 380 4.84 6.67 -15.06
CA ALA A 380 3.43 6.35 -14.89
C ALA A 380 2.81 7.10 -13.70
N VAL A 381 3.53 7.19 -12.59
CA VAL A 381 3.09 7.92 -11.39
C VAL A 381 3.06 9.42 -11.68
N ALA A 382 4.11 9.97 -12.29
CA ALA A 382 4.21 11.38 -12.63
C ALA A 382 3.14 11.82 -13.63
N THR A 383 2.94 11.07 -14.71
CA THR A 383 1.89 11.37 -15.69
C THR A 383 0.51 11.37 -15.05
N SER A 384 0.25 10.41 -14.15
CA SER A 384 -1.06 10.26 -13.51
C SER A 384 -1.34 11.28 -12.41
N LEU A 385 -0.33 11.68 -11.64
CA LEU A 385 -0.48 12.55 -10.47
C LEU A 385 -0.13 14.02 -10.74
N LEU A 386 0.86 14.27 -11.60
CA LEU A 386 1.38 15.59 -11.91
C LEU A 386 1.01 16.08 -13.32
N GLY A 387 0.62 15.18 -14.23
CA GLY A 387 0.34 15.51 -15.63
C GLY A 387 1.60 15.77 -16.47
N VAL A 388 2.77 15.36 -15.97
CA VAL A 388 4.07 15.49 -16.64
C VAL A 388 4.76 14.13 -16.75
N GLY A 389 5.37 13.87 -17.91
CA GLY A 389 6.14 12.65 -18.18
C GLY A 389 7.64 12.87 -18.29
N LYS A 390 8.38 11.76 -18.39
CA LYS A 390 9.83 11.71 -18.64
C LYS A 390 10.15 12.17 -20.07
N ILE A 391 11.40 12.56 -20.30
CA ILE A 391 11.91 12.83 -21.65
C ILE A 391 12.16 11.50 -22.37
N THR A 392 11.65 11.36 -23.60
CA THR A 392 11.91 10.20 -24.45
C THR A 392 13.27 10.33 -25.13
N LEU A 393 14.11 9.30 -25.01
CA LEU A 393 15.43 9.26 -25.64
C LEU A 393 15.37 8.50 -26.97
N ASP A 394 15.91 9.12 -28.03
CA ASP A 394 16.09 8.49 -29.35
C ASP A 394 17.46 7.81 -29.51
N LYS A 395 18.38 8.05 -28.58
CA LYS A 395 19.77 7.55 -28.54
C LYS A 395 20.07 6.85 -27.23
N LEU A 396 21.15 6.07 -27.20
CA LEU A 396 21.69 5.50 -25.96
C LEU A 396 22.24 6.61 -25.07
N ILE A 397 22.17 6.42 -23.75
CA ILE A 397 22.71 7.36 -22.74
C ILE A 397 24.20 7.66 -22.98
N SER A 398 24.97 6.67 -23.44
CA SER A 398 26.39 6.81 -23.79
C SER A 398 26.63 7.88 -24.87
N ASP A 399 25.68 8.04 -25.79
CA ASP A 399 25.82 8.81 -27.04
C ASP A 399 25.09 10.16 -26.97
N LEU A 400 24.53 10.52 -25.80
CA LEU A 400 23.88 11.80 -25.58
C LEU A 400 24.93 12.92 -25.44
N SER A 401 24.58 14.09 -25.98
CA SER A 401 25.34 15.32 -25.74
C SER A 401 25.25 15.71 -24.26
N TYR A 402 26.18 16.56 -23.78
CA TYR A 402 26.14 17.01 -22.39
C TYR A 402 24.82 17.70 -22.03
N TYR A 403 24.28 18.54 -22.92
CA TYR A 403 23.00 19.22 -22.66
C TYR A 403 21.80 18.26 -22.67
N ASP A 404 21.76 17.27 -23.57
CA ASP A 404 20.67 16.29 -23.61
C ASP A 404 20.67 15.38 -22.37
N LEU A 405 21.86 14.91 -21.97
CA LEU A 405 22.04 14.10 -20.77
C LEU A 405 21.68 14.88 -19.50
N ALA A 406 22.12 16.15 -19.41
CA ALA A 406 21.75 17.02 -18.30
C ALA A 406 20.24 17.27 -18.23
N ALA A 407 19.58 17.49 -19.37
CA ALA A 407 18.13 17.67 -19.43
C ALA A 407 17.36 16.43 -18.99
N TYR A 408 17.81 15.24 -19.43
CA TYR A 408 17.21 13.97 -19.09
C TYR A 408 17.31 13.67 -17.58
N CYS A 409 18.52 13.66 -17.02
CA CYS A 409 18.74 13.38 -15.60
C CYS A 409 18.10 14.47 -14.70
N PHE A 410 18.17 15.75 -15.11
CA PHE A 410 17.46 16.83 -14.40
C PHE A 410 15.95 16.61 -14.34
N ARG A 411 15.35 16.17 -15.45
CA ARG A 411 13.91 15.92 -15.50
C ARG A 411 13.49 14.86 -14.49
N ASP A 412 14.28 13.81 -14.32
CA ASP A 412 13.96 12.70 -13.42
C ASP A 412 14.06 13.12 -11.95
N ALA A 413 15.12 13.85 -11.57
CA ALA A 413 15.22 14.45 -10.24
C ALA A 413 14.13 15.50 -9.98
N GLU A 414 13.77 16.33 -10.97
CA GLU A 414 12.70 17.32 -10.88
C GLU A 414 11.34 16.66 -10.64
N ILE A 415 11.00 15.62 -11.41
CA ILE A 415 9.76 14.86 -11.22
C ILE A 415 9.74 14.22 -9.82
N THR A 416 10.85 13.62 -9.41
CA THR A 416 11.00 12.98 -8.09
C THR A 416 10.73 13.99 -6.96
N LEU A 417 11.29 15.20 -7.03
CA LEU A 417 10.98 16.26 -6.08
C LEU A 417 9.51 16.68 -6.16
N ASN A 418 8.97 16.89 -7.36
CA ASN A 418 7.61 17.37 -7.55
C ASN A 418 6.56 16.38 -7.00
N LEU A 419 6.83 15.07 -7.03
CA LEU A 419 6.01 14.06 -6.37
C LEU A 419 5.92 14.25 -4.84
N THR A 420 6.87 14.92 -4.22
CA THR A 420 6.80 15.26 -2.78
C THR A 420 6.16 16.62 -2.49
N SER A 421 6.07 17.49 -3.48
CA SER A 421 5.68 18.90 -3.32
C SER A 421 4.27 19.21 -3.85
N PHE A 422 3.69 18.37 -4.71
CA PHE A 422 2.37 18.63 -5.30
C PHE A 422 1.24 18.66 -4.27
N ASN A 423 0.17 19.39 -4.61
CA ASN A 423 -1.01 19.58 -3.76
C ASN A 423 -0.66 19.95 -2.30
N ASP A 424 0.21 20.94 -2.14
CA ASP A 424 0.65 21.42 -0.82
C ASP A 424 1.32 20.28 0.00
N GLY A 425 2.26 19.58 -0.64
CA GLY A 425 3.10 18.56 0.00
C GLY A 425 2.35 17.33 0.50
N ILE A 426 1.30 16.89 -0.22
CA ILE A 426 0.38 15.84 0.25
C ILE A 426 1.11 14.53 0.61
N VAL A 427 2.14 14.16 -0.16
CA VAL A 427 2.94 12.93 0.08
C VAL A 427 3.72 13.04 1.37
N MET A 428 4.44 14.14 1.60
CA MET A 428 5.20 14.34 2.83
C MET A 428 4.29 14.40 4.06
N LYS A 429 3.16 15.10 3.96
CA LYS A 429 2.14 15.15 5.02
C LYS A 429 1.57 13.77 5.32
N LEU A 430 1.32 12.96 4.28
CA LEU A 430 0.85 11.58 4.45
C LEU A 430 1.91 10.71 5.12
N ILE A 431 3.18 10.73 4.66
CA ILE A 431 4.28 9.98 5.30
C ILE A 431 4.37 10.34 6.80
N MET A 432 4.37 11.63 7.13
CA MET A 432 4.41 12.11 8.52
C MET A 432 3.23 11.63 9.36
N LEU A 433 2.02 11.63 8.79
CA LEU A 433 0.84 11.08 9.45
C LEU A 433 0.97 9.56 9.67
N LEU A 434 1.45 8.82 8.67
CA LEU A 434 1.63 7.37 8.77
C LEU A 434 2.67 7.03 9.85
N MET A 435 3.76 7.80 9.98
CA MET A 435 4.72 7.68 11.09
C MET A 435 4.01 7.81 12.44
N ARG A 436 3.21 8.87 12.62
CA ARG A 436 2.49 9.13 13.87
C ARG A 436 1.49 8.04 14.22
N ILE A 437 0.76 7.49 13.25
CA ILE A 437 -0.22 6.42 13.50
C ILE A 437 0.50 5.10 13.79
N SER A 438 1.43 4.69 12.92
CA SER A 438 2.14 3.41 13.00
C SER A 438 3.19 3.35 14.11
N LYS A 439 3.69 4.51 14.56
CA LYS A 439 4.83 4.66 15.48
C LYS A 439 6.16 4.19 14.89
N LEU A 440 6.30 4.22 13.56
CA LEU A 440 7.52 3.88 12.83
C LEU A 440 8.32 5.13 12.46
N SER A 441 9.65 4.97 12.38
CA SER A 441 10.55 5.98 11.82
C SER A 441 10.23 6.26 10.34
N MET A 442 10.63 7.43 9.84
CA MET A 442 10.32 7.87 8.48
C MET A 442 10.85 6.90 7.40
N GLY A 443 12.07 6.40 7.55
CA GLY A 443 12.63 5.42 6.62
C GLY A 443 11.91 4.06 6.65
N ASP A 444 11.40 3.64 7.81
CA ASP A 444 10.67 2.38 7.95
C ASP A 444 9.26 2.48 7.36
N VAL A 445 8.55 3.59 7.59
CA VAL A 445 7.16 3.71 7.14
C VAL A 445 7.03 3.66 5.62
N VAL A 446 8.01 4.20 4.88
CA VAL A 446 7.97 4.23 3.41
C VAL A 446 8.36 2.90 2.76
N ARG A 447 9.06 2.04 3.50
CA ARG A 447 9.56 0.74 3.00
C ARG A 447 8.69 -0.45 3.36
N ARG A 448 7.85 -0.33 4.39
CA ARG A 448 7.08 -1.45 4.94
C ARG A 448 5.63 -1.48 4.46
N GLY A 449 5.07 -2.69 4.34
CA GLY A 449 3.65 -2.91 4.10
C GLY A 449 2.73 -2.46 5.24
N VAL A 450 1.43 -2.32 4.92
CA VAL A 450 0.39 -1.84 5.87
C VAL A 450 0.20 -2.75 7.08
N SER A 451 0.47 -4.05 6.93
CA SER A 451 0.40 -5.05 8.01
C SER A 451 1.40 -4.72 9.12
N VAL A 452 2.62 -4.32 8.76
CA VAL A 452 3.67 -3.88 9.69
C VAL A 452 3.26 -2.60 10.41
N TRP A 453 2.61 -1.66 9.71
CA TRP A 453 2.14 -0.42 10.32
C TRP A 453 1.09 -0.68 11.40
N ILE A 454 0.12 -1.55 11.12
CA ILE A 454 -0.94 -1.93 12.08
C ILE A 454 -0.34 -2.72 13.23
N ARG A 455 0.59 -3.66 12.97
CA ARG A 455 1.32 -4.40 14.00
C ARG A 455 2.03 -3.46 14.98
N ASN A 456 2.83 -2.53 14.45
CA ASN A 456 3.64 -1.61 15.24
C ASN A 456 2.76 -0.67 16.09
N MET A 457 1.66 -0.18 15.50
CA MET A 457 0.63 0.57 16.22
C MET A 457 0.06 -0.23 17.40
N LEU A 458 -0.36 -1.48 17.17
CA LEU A 458 -0.92 -2.31 18.23
C LEU A 458 0.12 -2.64 19.30
N TYR A 459 1.35 -2.99 18.92
CA TYR A 459 2.43 -3.32 19.86
C TYR A 459 2.78 -2.13 20.77
N TYR A 460 2.85 -0.93 20.21
CA TYR A 460 3.03 0.30 21.00
C TYR A 460 1.94 0.43 22.08
N GLU A 461 0.68 0.21 21.70
CA GLU A 461 -0.47 0.32 22.62
C GLU A 461 -0.53 -0.81 23.65
N HIS A 462 0.01 -2.01 23.36
CA HIS A 462 0.23 -3.05 24.37
C HIS A 462 1.26 -2.60 25.39
N ARG A 463 2.41 -2.11 24.91
CA ARG A 463 3.53 -1.72 25.78
C ARG A 463 3.14 -0.56 26.69
N ARG A 464 2.42 0.43 26.15
CA ARG A 464 1.84 1.57 26.90
C ARG A 464 0.88 1.15 28.02
N ARG A 465 0.11 0.07 27.82
CA ARG A 465 -0.81 -0.49 28.83
C ARG A 465 -0.16 -1.53 29.75
N ASN A 466 1.14 -1.76 29.61
CA ASN A 466 1.87 -2.84 30.27
C ASN A 466 1.27 -4.24 30.03
N TYR A 467 0.70 -4.45 28.84
CA TYR A 467 0.22 -5.76 28.41
C TYR A 467 1.40 -6.59 27.92
N LEU A 468 1.35 -7.90 28.17
CA LEU A 468 2.17 -8.85 27.44
C LEU A 468 1.72 -8.86 25.98
N ILE A 469 2.66 -8.76 25.04
CA ILE A 469 2.37 -9.02 23.63
C ILE A 469 2.41 -10.55 23.43
N PRO A 470 1.27 -11.22 23.19
CA PRO A 470 1.25 -12.67 23.05
C PRO A 470 1.90 -13.11 21.73
N SER A 471 2.43 -14.34 21.70
CA SER A 471 2.80 -14.95 20.42
C SER A 471 1.55 -15.41 19.66
N LYS A 472 1.67 -15.61 18.35
CA LYS A 472 0.59 -16.18 17.53
C LYS A 472 0.14 -17.54 18.06
N GLU A 473 1.09 -18.36 18.50
CA GLU A 473 0.84 -19.69 19.07
C GLU A 473 0.04 -19.59 20.38
N ASP A 474 0.30 -18.58 21.21
CA ASP A 474 -0.48 -18.35 22.44
C ASP A 474 -1.94 -18.02 22.13
N ILE A 475 -2.18 -17.17 21.13
CA ILE A 475 -3.53 -16.80 20.70
C ILE A 475 -4.27 -18.05 20.19
N ILE A 476 -3.63 -18.82 19.31
CA ILE A 476 -4.24 -20.04 18.74
C ILE A 476 -4.52 -21.06 19.84
N ALA A 477 -3.58 -21.27 20.76
CA ALA A 477 -3.75 -22.21 21.88
C ALA A 477 -4.88 -21.78 22.83
N ALA A 478 -5.03 -20.47 23.09
CA ALA A 478 -6.05 -19.95 23.99
C ALA A 478 -7.45 -19.84 23.35
N LYS A 479 -7.52 -19.57 22.03
CA LYS A 479 -8.78 -19.19 21.36
C LYS A 479 -9.31 -20.25 20.40
N GLY A 480 -8.47 -21.20 20.00
CA GLY A 480 -8.81 -22.27 19.06
C GLY A 480 -8.69 -21.85 17.60
N VAL A 481 -9.25 -22.69 16.73
CA VAL A 481 -9.23 -22.53 15.26
C VAL A 481 -10.63 -22.16 14.72
N SER A 482 -10.73 -21.83 13.44
CA SER A 482 -12.01 -21.54 12.78
C SER A 482 -12.93 -22.77 12.78
N VAL A 483 -14.23 -22.55 12.97
CA VAL A 483 -15.23 -23.63 13.06
C VAL A 483 -15.91 -23.90 11.70
N THR A 484 -16.12 -22.85 10.91
CA THR A 484 -16.59 -22.95 9.53
C THR A 484 -15.46 -23.38 8.60
N ARG A 485 -15.82 -24.03 7.48
CA ARG A 485 -14.90 -24.33 6.38
C ARG A 485 -15.25 -23.42 5.20
N ALA A 486 -14.25 -22.83 4.53
CA ALA A 486 -14.52 -22.09 3.31
C ALA A 486 -14.92 -23.03 2.16
N LEU A 487 -15.78 -22.56 1.26
CA LEU A 487 -16.15 -23.25 0.03
C LEU A 487 -15.05 -23.18 -1.06
N ILE A 488 -14.03 -22.32 -0.86
CA ILE A 488 -12.95 -22.04 -1.81
C ILE A 488 -11.64 -22.69 -1.30
N LYS A 489 -10.92 -23.42 -2.18
CA LYS A 489 -9.60 -23.99 -1.86
C LYS A 489 -8.63 -22.88 -1.43
N GLY A 490 -8.08 -22.98 -0.21
CA GLY A 490 -7.09 -22.05 0.35
C GLY A 490 -7.59 -21.21 1.53
N LYS A 491 -8.90 -20.92 1.62
CA LYS A 491 -9.47 -20.14 2.73
C LYS A 491 -9.98 -21.07 3.84
N LYS A 492 -9.85 -20.66 5.11
CA LYS A 492 -10.28 -21.49 6.26
C LYS A 492 -11.70 -21.20 6.77
N TYR A 493 -12.29 -20.03 6.50
CA TYR A 493 -13.62 -19.64 7.00
C TYR A 493 -14.53 -19.05 5.90
N MET A 494 -15.84 -19.01 6.14
CA MET A 494 -16.81 -18.46 5.17
C MET A 494 -16.62 -16.95 4.98
N GLY A 495 -16.56 -16.51 3.71
CA GLY A 495 -16.41 -15.08 3.34
C GLY A 495 -17.70 -14.26 3.47
N ALA A 496 -17.69 -13.04 2.95
CA ALA A 496 -18.83 -12.13 2.98
C ALA A 496 -20.06 -12.68 2.21
N ILE A 497 -21.26 -12.18 2.54
CA ILE A 497 -22.46 -12.48 1.75
C ILE A 497 -22.36 -11.76 0.42
N VAL A 498 -22.64 -12.50 -0.66
CA VAL A 498 -22.92 -11.93 -1.96
C VAL A 498 -24.25 -12.49 -2.42
N ILE A 499 -25.27 -11.64 -2.48
CA ILE A 499 -26.55 -11.99 -3.07
C ILE A 499 -26.34 -12.10 -4.58
N GLU A 500 -26.88 -13.14 -5.20
CA GLU A 500 -26.81 -13.26 -6.65
C GLU A 500 -27.62 -12.12 -7.30
N PRO A 501 -27.03 -11.37 -8.24
CA PRO A 501 -27.74 -10.29 -8.89
C PRO A 501 -28.84 -10.86 -9.76
N LYS A 502 -30.05 -10.31 -9.66
CA LYS A 502 -31.14 -10.65 -10.59
C LYS A 502 -30.76 -10.16 -11.99
N PRO A 503 -30.62 -11.03 -13.00
CA PRO A 503 -30.23 -10.60 -14.35
C PRO A 503 -31.30 -9.70 -14.96
N GLY A 504 -30.87 -8.67 -15.70
CA GLY A 504 -31.77 -7.78 -16.42
C GLY A 504 -31.42 -6.30 -16.25
N ILE A 505 -32.35 -5.45 -16.70
CA ILE A 505 -32.24 -3.99 -16.68
C ILE A 505 -33.22 -3.45 -15.65
N TYR A 506 -32.72 -2.64 -14.72
CA TYR A 506 -33.52 -2.07 -13.63
C TYR A 506 -33.34 -0.56 -13.58
N PHE A 507 -34.43 0.18 -13.72
CA PHE A 507 -34.43 1.65 -13.60
C PHE A 507 -34.63 2.11 -12.16
N ASN A 508 -34.09 3.30 -11.84
CA ASN A 508 -34.15 3.95 -10.54
C ASN A 508 -33.66 3.03 -9.42
N VAL A 509 -32.36 2.73 -9.44
CA VAL A 509 -31.70 1.86 -8.46
C VAL A 509 -30.91 2.71 -7.49
N THR A 510 -31.21 2.58 -6.20
CA THR A 510 -30.45 3.26 -5.14
C THR A 510 -29.56 2.26 -4.45
N VAL A 511 -28.27 2.58 -4.32
CA VAL A 511 -27.29 1.78 -3.59
C VAL A 511 -27.09 2.37 -2.21
N LEU A 512 -27.32 1.54 -1.20
CA LEU A 512 -26.95 1.85 0.18
C LEU A 512 -25.67 1.11 0.54
N ASP A 513 -24.75 1.80 1.21
CA ASP A 513 -23.44 1.28 1.63
C ASP A 513 -23.22 1.48 3.12
N PHE A 514 -22.68 0.47 3.78
CA PHE A 514 -22.30 0.54 5.18
C PHE A 514 -20.95 1.24 5.32
N ALA A 515 -20.94 2.42 5.94
CA ALA A 515 -19.72 3.22 6.09
C ALA A 515 -18.66 2.47 6.93
N SER A 516 -17.68 1.86 6.25
CA SER A 516 -16.65 1.01 6.86
C SER A 516 -17.27 -0.12 7.70
N LEU A 517 -18.02 -1.02 7.07
CA LEU A 517 -18.76 -2.11 7.74
C LEU A 517 -17.90 -2.88 8.74
N TYR A 518 -16.77 -3.46 8.32
CA TYR A 518 -15.96 -4.32 9.19
C TYR A 518 -15.34 -3.59 10.39
N PRO A 519 -14.72 -2.39 10.23
CA PRO A 519 -14.34 -1.58 11.39
C PRO A 519 -15.51 -1.28 12.34
N SER A 520 -16.71 -1.02 11.80
CA SER A 520 -17.90 -0.74 12.61
C SER A 520 -18.37 -1.97 13.39
N VAL A 521 -18.41 -3.14 12.74
CA VAL A 521 -18.71 -4.43 13.37
C VAL A 521 -17.72 -4.73 14.49
N LEU A 522 -16.43 -4.58 14.21
CA LEU A 522 -15.35 -4.83 15.16
C LEU A 522 -15.46 -3.93 16.40
N TYR A 523 -15.87 -2.67 16.23
CA TYR A 523 -16.09 -1.75 17.34
C TYR A 523 -17.36 -2.06 18.14
N ARG A 524 -18.50 -2.22 17.45
CA ARG A 524 -19.82 -2.40 18.09
C ARG A 524 -19.94 -3.74 18.82
N TRP A 525 -19.40 -4.81 18.26
CA TRP A 525 -19.37 -6.14 18.87
C TRP A 525 -18.11 -6.42 19.67
N ASN A 526 -17.31 -5.39 20.02
CA ASN A 526 -16.14 -5.54 20.89
C ASN A 526 -15.17 -6.65 20.45
N LEU A 527 -14.94 -6.81 19.14
CA LEU A 527 -14.15 -7.92 18.61
C LEU A 527 -12.66 -7.62 18.70
N SER A 528 -11.94 -8.46 19.44
CA SER A 528 -10.49 -8.41 19.59
C SER A 528 -9.98 -9.78 20.02
N TYR A 529 -8.68 -10.04 19.87
CA TYR A 529 -8.12 -11.38 20.10
C TYR A 529 -8.29 -11.81 21.57
N GLU A 530 -8.33 -10.86 22.49
CA GLU A 530 -8.48 -11.08 23.92
C GLU A 530 -9.94 -11.07 24.39
N THR A 531 -10.86 -10.44 23.66
CA THR A 531 -12.28 -10.35 24.03
C THR A 531 -13.14 -11.45 23.44
N ILE A 532 -12.77 -12.01 22.28
CA ILE A 532 -13.41 -13.21 21.76
C ILE A 532 -13.04 -14.42 22.61
N ASN A 533 -13.98 -15.32 22.85
CA ASN A 533 -13.79 -16.54 23.65
C ASN A 533 -13.02 -16.24 24.95
N CYS A 534 -13.46 -15.19 25.66
CA CYS A 534 -12.85 -14.75 26.90
C CYS A 534 -13.05 -15.80 28.02
N PRO A 535 -12.20 -15.81 29.07
CA PRO A 535 -12.29 -16.79 30.14
C PRO A 535 -13.52 -16.61 31.06
N HIS A 536 -14.27 -15.51 30.95
CA HIS A 536 -15.41 -15.20 31.81
C HIS A 536 -16.63 -16.08 31.48
N GLU A 537 -17.06 -16.92 32.42
CA GLU A 537 -18.20 -17.84 32.23
C GLU A 537 -19.51 -17.10 31.93
N GLU A 538 -19.73 -15.97 32.60
CA GLU A 538 -20.88 -15.08 32.41
C GLU A 538 -20.97 -14.47 30.99
N CYS A 539 -19.87 -14.40 30.25
CA CYS A 539 -19.86 -13.89 28.88
C CYS A 539 -20.29 -14.96 27.85
N ARG A 540 -20.35 -16.25 28.21
CA ARG A 540 -20.69 -17.34 27.27
C ARG A 540 -22.11 -17.26 26.68
N GLY A 541 -22.99 -16.49 27.32
CA GLY A 541 -24.32 -16.17 26.80
C GLY A 541 -24.32 -15.13 25.68
N ASN A 542 -23.30 -14.26 25.63
CA ASN A 542 -23.18 -13.20 24.62
C ASN A 542 -22.54 -13.75 23.33
N ARG A 543 -23.30 -14.57 22.62
CA ARG A 543 -22.82 -15.33 21.46
C ARG A 543 -22.75 -14.49 20.19
N VAL A 544 -21.79 -14.85 19.35
CA VAL A 544 -21.72 -14.37 17.97
C VAL A 544 -22.87 -15.03 17.18
N PRO A 545 -23.66 -14.28 16.41
CA PRO A 545 -24.69 -14.86 15.56
C PRO A 545 -24.13 -15.97 14.66
N GLU A 546 -24.86 -17.09 14.57
CA GLU A 546 -24.52 -18.26 13.73
C GLU A 546 -23.23 -19.02 14.12
N LEU A 547 -22.53 -18.62 15.18
CA LEU A 547 -21.26 -19.23 15.59
C LEU A 547 -21.26 -19.64 17.07
N PRO A 548 -20.42 -20.61 17.47
CA PRO A 548 -20.32 -21.02 18.88
C PRO A 548 -19.46 -20.05 19.72
N HIS A 549 -18.84 -19.05 19.10
CA HIS A 549 -17.98 -18.08 19.78
C HIS A 549 -18.79 -17.10 20.63
N TRP A 550 -18.18 -16.54 21.68
CA TRP A 550 -18.79 -15.53 22.53
C TRP A 550 -17.88 -14.33 22.73
N ILE A 551 -18.49 -13.18 23.05
CA ILE A 551 -17.82 -11.88 23.14
C ILE A 551 -17.84 -11.39 24.59
N CYS A 552 -16.69 -10.92 25.08
CA CYS A 552 -16.56 -10.34 26.41
C CYS A 552 -17.45 -9.10 26.61
N THR A 553 -18.17 -9.05 27.72
CA THR A 553 -18.97 -7.90 28.18
C THR A 553 -18.34 -7.15 29.35
N LYS A 554 -17.20 -7.63 29.86
CA LYS A 554 -16.55 -7.11 31.08
C LYS A 554 -15.45 -6.08 30.82
N ARG A 555 -14.80 -6.16 29.66
CA ARG A 555 -13.74 -5.24 29.23
C ARG A 555 -13.83 -4.92 27.76
N ARG A 556 -13.26 -3.78 27.34
CA ARG A 556 -13.13 -3.41 25.93
C ARG A 556 -11.87 -4.02 25.34
N GLY A 557 -11.96 -4.45 24.07
CA GLY A 557 -10.84 -4.99 23.33
C GLY A 557 -9.95 -3.90 22.76
N LEU A 558 -8.65 -4.16 22.68
CA LEU A 558 -7.62 -3.24 22.23
C LEU A 558 -7.80 -2.90 20.75
N SER A 559 -7.87 -3.92 19.89
CA SER A 559 -8.08 -3.68 18.46
C SER A 559 -9.46 -3.07 18.20
N SER A 560 -10.48 -3.52 18.95
CA SER A 560 -11.83 -2.95 18.92
C SER A 560 -11.82 -1.44 19.18
N THR A 561 -11.19 -1.03 20.28
CA THR A 561 -11.10 0.36 20.72
C THR A 561 -10.33 1.22 19.74
N ILE A 562 -9.12 0.80 19.35
CA ILE A 562 -8.23 1.60 18.49
C ILE A 562 -8.83 1.77 17.10
N ILE A 563 -9.27 0.69 16.47
CA ILE A 563 -9.83 0.76 15.11
C ILE A 563 -11.17 1.49 15.11
N GLY A 564 -12.01 1.26 16.13
CA GLY A 564 -13.30 1.93 16.27
C GLY A 564 -13.16 3.45 16.47
N MET A 565 -12.24 3.90 17.32
CA MET A 565 -12.03 5.33 17.52
C MET A 565 -11.49 6.00 16.26
N LEU A 566 -10.54 5.36 15.55
CA LEU A 566 -10.00 5.88 14.29
C LEU A 566 -11.10 5.99 13.23
N ARG A 567 -12.01 5.01 13.17
CA ARG A 567 -13.18 5.02 12.30
C ARG A 567 -14.09 6.19 12.62
N ASN A 568 -14.44 6.38 13.89
CA ASN A 568 -15.36 7.44 14.31
C ASN A 568 -14.76 8.83 14.07
N MET A 569 -13.49 9.06 14.42
CA MET A 569 -12.79 10.30 14.10
C MET A 569 -12.77 10.57 12.60
N ARG A 570 -12.49 9.55 11.78
CA ARG A 570 -12.52 9.68 10.32
C ARG A 570 -13.91 10.04 9.82
N VAL A 571 -14.93 9.25 10.15
CA VAL A 571 -16.27 9.36 9.56
C VAL A 571 -17.00 10.61 10.04
N TYR A 572 -16.96 10.91 11.33
CA TYR A 572 -17.74 12.00 11.93
C TYR A 572 -17.03 13.36 11.89
N TRP A 573 -15.70 13.40 11.79
CA TRP A 573 -14.94 14.66 11.76
C TRP A 573 -14.14 14.87 10.47
N PHE A 574 -13.11 14.05 10.23
CA PHE A 574 -12.14 14.35 9.16
C PHE A 574 -12.74 14.25 7.75
N LYS A 575 -13.64 13.28 7.50
CA LYS A 575 -14.34 13.11 6.22
C LYS A 575 -15.22 14.30 5.84
N PRO A 576 -16.14 14.80 6.70
CA PRO A 576 -16.91 16.00 6.39
C PRO A 576 -16.01 17.25 6.31
N LYS A 577 -15.07 17.42 7.24
CA LYS A 577 -14.21 18.62 7.29
C LYS A 577 -13.21 18.71 6.13
N ALA A 578 -12.75 17.59 5.58
CA ALA A 578 -11.94 17.58 4.36
C ALA A 578 -12.69 18.16 3.13
N LYS A 579 -14.03 18.14 3.14
CA LYS A 579 -14.88 18.67 2.06
C LYS A 579 -15.42 20.07 2.34
N ASP A 580 -15.25 20.56 3.56
CA ASP A 580 -15.78 21.82 4.04
C ASP A 580 -15.00 22.99 3.43
N LYS A 581 -15.58 23.64 2.42
CA LYS A 581 -14.96 24.77 1.71
C LYS A 581 -14.87 26.05 2.55
N SER A 582 -15.50 26.10 3.73
CA SER A 582 -15.40 27.25 4.64
C SER A 582 -14.12 27.26 5.47
N LEU A 583 -13.43 26.12 5.56
CA LEU A 583 -12.15 26.02 6.27
C LEU A 583 -11.02 26.65 5.47
N ASP A 584 -9.99 27.10 6.21
CA ASP A 584 -8.71 27.48 5.63
C ASP A 584 -8.17 26.37 4.69
N PRO A 585 -7.68 26.72 3.48
CA PRO A 585 -7.20 25.74 2.52
C PRO A 585 -6.11 24.80 3.05
N THR A 586 -5.17 25.29 3.85
CA THR A 586 -4.08 24.48 4.42
C THR A 586 -4.63 23.50 5.46
N VAL A 587 -5.51 23.96 6.35
CA VAL A 587 -6.20 23.09 7.33
C VAL A 587 -7.05 22.03 6.62
N ARG A 588 -7.79 22.43 5.59
CA ARG A 588 -8.63 21.51 4.79
C ARG A 588 -7.79 20.46 4.07
N THR A 589 -6.66 20.86 3.48
CA THR A 589 -5.70 19.91 2.87
C THR A 589 -5.15 18.94 3.91
N TRP A 590 -4.78 19.43 5.09
CA TRP A 590 -4.33 18.55 6.19
C TRP A 590 -5.42 17.57 6.63
N TYR A 591 -6.66 18.02 6.83
CA TYR A 591 -7.77 17.12 7.16
C TYR A 591 -8.09 16.12 6.04
N SER A 592 -7.90 16.50 4.78
CA SER A 592 -7.96 15.56 3.65
C SER A 592 -6.85 14.50 3.74
N VAL A 593 -5.63 14.87 4.13
CA VAL A 593 -4.55 13.90 4.39
C VAL A 593 -4.91 12.97 5.54
N VAL A 594 -5.44 13.51 6.66
CA VAL A 594 -5.87 12.71 7.80
C VAL A 594 -6.99 11.73 7.43
N GLU A 595 -7.99 12.19 6.69
CA GLU A 595 -9.07 11.32 6.17
C GLU A 595 -8.53 10.16 5.33
N GLN A 596 -7.61 10.44 4.40
CA GLN A 596 -7.01 9.45 3.52
C GLN A 596 -6.11 8.47 4.29
N GLY A 597 -5.26 8.97 5.19
CA GLY A 597 -4.40 8.13 6.03
C GLY A 597 -5.21 7.20 6.92
N LEU A 598 -6.26 7.71 7.58
CA LEU A 598 -7.16 6.87 8.37
C LEU A 598 -7.90 5.85 7.49
N LYS A 599 -8.28 6.21 6.26
CA LYS A 599 -8.90 5.27 5.31
C LYS A 599 -7.99 4.09 4.97
N VAL A 600 -6.68 4.35 4.78
CA VAL A 600 -5.67 3.32 4.53
C VAL A 600 -5.66 2.29 5.68
N PHE A 601 -5.49 2.75 6.92
CA PHE A 601 -5.47 1.87 8.09
C PHE A 601 -6.78 1.10 8.27
N LEU A 602 -7.92 1.76 8.16
CA LEU A 602 -9.23 1.17 8.44
C LEU A 602 -9.62 0.09 7.43
N ASN A 603 -9.37 0.34 6.14
CA ASN A 603 -9.68 -0.63 5.10
C ASN A 603 -8.73 -1.84 5.13
N ALA A 604 -7.46 -1.61 5.45
CA ALA A 604 -6.48 -2.69 5.58
C ALA A 604 -6.67 -3.53 6.87
N SER A 605 -7.18 -2.93 7.96
CA SER A 605 -7.28 -3.59 9.27
C SER A 605 -8.03 -4.92 9.24
N TYR A 606 -9.12 -5.02 8.47
CA TYR A 606 -9.85 -6.28 8.34
C TYR A 606 -9.01 -7.37 7.66
N GLY A 607 -8.38 -7.05 6.52
CA GLY A 607 -7.54 -8.01 5.78
C GLY A 607 -6.38 -8.49 6.64
N VAL A 608 -5.70 -7.57 7.31
CA VAL A 608 -4.57 -7.87 8.20
C VAL A 608 -4.98 -8.73 9.39
N MET A 609 -6.16 -8.51 10.00
CA MET A 609 -6.63 -9.37 11.09
C MET A 609 -7.09 -10.76 10.63
N GLY A 610 -7.41 -10.92 9.34
CA GLY A 610 -7.75 -12.20 8.73
C GLY A 610 -6.56 -12.95 8.14
N ASP A 611 -5.40 -12.31 8.04
CA ASP A 611 -4.17 -12.90 7.53
C ASP A 611 -3.53 -13.80 8.60
N GLU A 612 -3.28 -15.05 8.22
CA GLU A 612 -2.65 -16.03 9.12
C GLU A 612 -1.23 -15.63 9.48
N ASN A 613 -0.52 -14.90 8.64
CA ASN A 613 0.84 -14.46 8.91
C ASN A 613 0.87 -13.33 9.95
N PHE A 614 -0.23 -12.60 10.17
CA PHE A 614 -0.25 -11.52 11.16
C PHE A 614 0.02 -12.05 12.59
N PRO A 615 0.90 -11.42 13.40
CA PRO A 615 1.26 -11.97 14.72
C PRO A 615 0.11 -12.05 15.71
N LEU A 616 -0.84 -11.12 15.61
CA LEU A 616 -2.04 -11.09 16.46
C LEU A 616 -3.25 -11.76 15.77
N TYR A 617 -2.99 -12.61 14.77
CA TYR A 617 -4.04 -13.36 14.07
C TYR A 617 -4.83 -14.22 15.06
N CYS A 618 -6.15 -14.03 15.03
CA CYS A 618 -7.09 -14.77 15.86
C CYS A 618 -8.21 -15.31 14.97
N PRO A 619 -8.20 -16.61 14.60
CA PRO A 619 -9.19 -17.17 13.69
C PRO A 619 -10.65 -16.92 14.11
N PRO A 620 -11.03 -17.06 15.39
CA PRO A 620 -12.37 -16.72 15.85
C PRO A 620 -12.78 -15.26 15.62
N VAL A 621 -11.84 -14.30 15.67
CA VAL A 621 -12.13 -12.87 15.38
C VAL A 621 -12.44 -12.70 13.89
N ALA A 622 -11.56 -13.20 13.02
CA ALA A 622 -11.73 -13.10 11.56
C ALA A 622 -13.06 -13.74 11.10
N GLU A 623 -13.37 -14.91 11.65
CA GLU A 623 -14.62 -15.62 11.42
C GLU A 623 -15.84 -14.82 11.93
N SER A 624 -15.75 -14.24 13.14
CA SER A 624 -16.84 -13.47 13.74
C SER A 624 -17.14 -12.17 13.00
N ILE A 625 -16.11 -11.46 12.52
CA ILE A 625 -16.29 -10.22 11.72
C ILE A 625 -17.12 -10.53 10.48
N THR A 626 -16.77 -11.59 9.76
CA THR A 626 -17.50 -11.97 8.54
C THR A 626 -18.91 -12.45 8.85
N ALA A 627 -19.10 -13.28 9.89
CA ALA A 627 -20.43 -13.74 10.30
C ALA A 627 -21.36 -12.61 10.72
N ILE A 628 -20.88 -11.65 11.51
CA ILE A 628 -21.69 -10.50 11.91
C ILE A 628 -21.97 -9.59 10.72
N GLY A 629 -20.99 -9.37 9.82
CA GLY A 629 -21.23 -8.63 8.57
C GLY A 629 -22.32 -9.27 7.72
N ARG A 630 -22.28 -10.61 7.58
CA ARG A 630 -23.34 -11.39 6.92
C ARG A 630 -24.69 -11.22 7.60
N TYR A 631 -24.72 -11.32 8.92
CA TYR A 631 -25.94 -11.15 9.71
C TYR A 631 -26.57 -9.77 9.53
N VAL A 632 -25.77 -8.69 9.61
CA VAL A 632 -26.23 -7.30 9.42
C VAL A 632 -26.84 -7.10 8.04
N ILE A 633 -26.17 -7.58 6.99
CA ILE A 633 -26.66 -7.47 5.61
C ILE A 633 -27.97 -8.25 5.44
N SER A 634 -28.01 -9.51 5.88
CA SER A 634 -29.22 -10.36 5.81
C SER A 634 -30.42 -9.70 6.48
N LYS A 635 -30.24 -9.16 7.70
CA LYS A 635 -31.32 -8.47 8.42
C LYS A 635 -31.73 -7.16 7.76
N THR A 636 -30.81 -6.44 7.15
CA THR A 636 -31.13 -5.23 6.39
C THR A 636 -31.95 -5.55 5.14
N ILE A 637 -31.66 -6.67 4.47
CA ILE A 637 -32.45 -7.15 3.32
C ILE A 637 -33.86 -7.58 3.76
N GLU A 638 -33.98 -8.33 4.87
CA GLU A 638 -35.27 -8.70 5.45
C GLU A 638 -36.11 -7.44 5.76
N LYS A 639 -35.48 -6.42 6.35
CA LYS A 639 -36.14 -5.15 6.65
C LYS A 639 -36.57 -4.39 5.40
N ALA A 640 -35.71 -4.33 4.37
CA ALA A 640 -36.04 -3.68 3.10
C ALA A 640 -37.28 -4.33 2.47
N LYS A 641 -37.34 -5.66 2.44
CA LYS A 641 -38.51 -6.41 1.95
C LYS A 641 -39.77 -6.12 2.78
N ALA A 642 -39.65 -6.06 4.11
CA ALA A 642 -40.76 -5.71 5.00
C ALA A 642 -41.28 -4.27 4.78
N LEU A 643 -40.44 -3.37 4.28
CA LEU A 643 -40.82 -2.01 3.86
C LEU A 643 -41.37 -1.94 2.43
N GLY A 644 -41.50 -3.08 1.74
CA GLY A 644 -41.99 -3.15 0.36
C GLY A 644 -40.94 -2.77 -0.68
N VAL A 645 -39.64 -2.85 -0.36
CA VAL A 645 -38.54 -2.55 -1.27
C VAL A 645 -37.82 -3.85 -1.67
N ASP A 646 -37.74 -4.07 -2.98
CA ASP A 646 -36.99 -5.20 -3.52
C ASP A 646 -35.48 -4.94 -3.52
N VAL A 647 -34.71 -5.94 -3.09
CA VAL A 647 -33.25 -5.96 -3.21
C VAL A 647 -32.86 -6.74 -4.45
N LEU A 648 -32.14 -6.09 -5.37
CA LEU A 648 -31.70 -6.66 -6.65
C LEU A 648 -30.38 -7.40 -6.54
N TYR A 649 -29.48 -6.85 -5.73
CA TYR A 649 -28.12 -7.30 -5.54
C TYR A 649 -27.62 -6.84 -4.17
N GLY A 650 -26.67 -7.57 -3.61
CA GLY A 650 -26.00 -7.21 -2.38
C GLY A 650 -24.58 -7.74 -2.41
N ASP A 651 -23.64 -6.87 -2.10
CA ASP A 651 -22.24 -7.17 -1.97
C ASP A 651 -21.83 -6.98 -0.50
N THR A 652 -20.72 -7.59 -0.12
CA THR A 652 -19.87 -7.44 1.08
C THR A 652 -20.26 -6.36 2.10
N ASP A 653 -20.55 -5.14 1.66
CA ASP A 653 -20.91 -3.96 2.44
C ASP A 653 -22.04 -3.09 1.83
N SER A 654 -22.67 -3.49 0.72
CA SER A 654 -23.67 -2.67 0.01
C SER A 654 -24.88 -3.45 -0.49
N ILE A 655 -26.02 -2.76 -0.61
CA ILE A 655 -27.29 -3.32 -1.11
C ILE A 655 -27.92 -2.43 -2.19
N PHE A 656 -28.45 -3.06 -3.24
CA PHE A 656 -29.04 -2.39 -4.40
C PHE A 656 -30.56 -2.50 -4.32
N LEU A 657 -31.20 -1.36 -4.08
CA LEU A 657 -32.65 -1.25 -3.89
C LEU A 657 -33.33 -0.86 -5.21
N TYR A 658 -34.39 -1.59 -5.57
CA TYR A 658 -35.19 -1.31 -6.75
C TYR A 658 -36.31 -0.31 -6.43
N GLN A 659 -36.31 0.83 -7.13
CA GLN A 659 -37.35 1.86 -7.06
C GLN A 659 -37.77 2.27 -5.63
N PRO A 660 -36.85 2.47 -4.67
CA PRO A 660 -37.26 2.86 -3.33
C PRO A 660 -37.75 4.31 -3.33
N THR A 661 -38.74 4.60 -2.49
CA THR A 661 -39.10 5.98 -2.14
C THR A 661 -38.07 6.57 -1.16
N GLN A 662 -37.92 7.90 -1.14
CA GLN A 662 -37.02 8.57 -0.19
C GLN A 662 -37.37 8.24 1.27
N ASP A 663 -38.66 8.11 1.59
CA ASP A 663 -39.12 7.74 2.93
C ASP A 663 -38.73 6.30 3.31
N GLN A 664 -38.86 5.34 2.39
CA GLN A 664 -38.41 3.96 2.63
C GLN A 664 -36.90 3.88 2.85
N VAL A 665 -36.10 4.61 2.06
CA VAL A 665 -34.64 4.70 2.25
C VAL A 665 -34.32 5.26 3.64
N LYS A 666 -34.95 6.37 4.02
CA LYS A 666 -34.73 6.99 5.32
C LYS A 666 -35.09 6.05 6.47
N ARG A 667 -36.25 5.38 6.42
CA ARG A 667 -36.66 4.42 7.44
C ARG A 667 -35.69 3.24 7.57
N LEU A 668 -35.11 2.78 6.46
CA LEU A 668 -34.14 1.69 6.46
C LEU A 668 -32.81 2.13 7.11
N ILE A 669 -32.34 3.35 6.78
CA ILE A 669 -31.16 3.96 7.40
C ILE A 669 -31.37 4.15 8.91
N ASP A 670 -32.47 4.78 9.30
CA ASP A 670 -32.82 5.03 10.71
C ASP A 670 -32.94 3.71 11.49
N TRP A 671 -33.49 2.67 10.86
CA TRP A 671 -33.56 1.34 11.46
C TRP A 671 -32.18 0.70 11.65
N SER A 672 -31.28 0.78 10.67
CA SER A 672 -29.91 0.24 10.80
C SER A 672 -29.14 0.92 11.94
N ILE A 673 -29.24 2.25 12.05
CA ILE A 673 -28.64 3.03 13.14
C ILE A 673 -29.29 2.68 14.47
N GLY A 674 -30.61 2.46 14.49
CA GLY A 674 -31.37 2.04 15.66
C GLY A 674 -30.93 0.67 16.19
N GLU A 675 -30.98 -0.34 15.33
CA GLU A 675 -30.80 -1.76 15.63
C GLU A 675 -29.33 -2.14 15.83
N PHE A 676 -28.47 -1.76 14.88
CA PHE A 676 -27.06 -2.21 14.84
C PHE A 676 -26.07 -1.15 15.27
N LYS A 677 -26.49 0.12 15.37
CA LYS A 677 -25.58 1.27 15.59
C LYS A 677 -24.48 1.36 14.53
N ILE A 678 -24.76 0.89 13.31
CA ILE A 678 -23.90 0.98 12.14
C ILE A 678 -24.53 1.97 11.16
N ASP A 679 -23.72 2.91 10.68
CA ASP A 679 -24.13 3.92 9.70
C ASP A 679 -24.34 3.27 8.32
N LEU A 680 -25.53 3.46 7.78
CA LEU A 680 -25.92 3.08 6.42
C LEU A 680 -26.20 4.36 5.64
N ASP A 681 -25.49 4.59 4.55
CA ASP A 681 -25.60 5.82 3.76
C ASP A 681 -26.02 5.52 2.33
N VAL A 682 -26.64 6.51 1.67
CA VAL A 682 -26.83 6.48 0.22
C VAL A 682 -25.47 6.71 -0.44
N ASP A 683 -24.94 5.68 -1.09
CA ASP A 683 -23.68 5.78 -1.84
C ASP A 683 -23.95 6.31 -3.25
N LYS A 684 -24.92 5.69 -3.95
CA LYS A 684 -25.19 5.98 -5.37
C LYS A 684 -26.67 5.93 -5.70
N VAL A 685 -27.06 6.76 -6.66
CA VAL A 685 -28.38 6.73 -7.30
C VAL A 685 -28.17 6.58 -8.80
N TYR A 686 -28.51 5.41 -9.32
CA TYR A 686 -28.42 5.11 -10.74
C TYR A 686 -29.76 5.36 -11.42
N ARG A 687 -29.70 5.96 -12.62
CA ARG A 687 -30.82 6.01 -13.55
C ARG A 687 -31.26 4.61 -13.91
N TYR A 688 -30.31 3.73 -14.23
CA TYR A 688 -30.54 2.30 -14.36
C TYR A 688 -29.25 1.49 -14.13
N VAL A 689 -29.43 0.21 -13.83
CA VAL A 689 -28.33 -0.77 -13.70
C VAL A 689 -28.65 -1.99 -14.55
N THR A 690 -27.63 -2.55 -15.21
CA THR A 690 -27.71 -3.85 -15.86
C THR A 690 -26.90 -4.88 -15.10
N PHE A 691 -27.53 -6.04 -14.88
CA PHE A 691 -26.92 -7.18 -14.22
C PHE A 691 -26.83 -8.35 -15.20
N SER A 692 -25.65 -8.95 -15.30
CA SER A 692 -25.39 -10.12 -16.13
C SER A 692 -25.69 -11.46 -15.42
N GLY A 693 -26.07 -11.42 -14.14
CA GLY A 693 -26.22 -12.61 -13.29
C GLY A 693 -24.93 -13.09 -12.63
N LEU A 694 -23.77 -12.56 -13.05
CA LEU A 694 -22.49 -12.84 -12.41
C LEU A 694 -22.26 -11.91 -11.21
N LYS A 695 -21.70 -12.46 -10.12
CA LYS A 695 -21.32 -11.68 -8.94
C LYS A 695 -20.33 -10.57 -9.32
N LYS A 696 -20.52 -9.37 -8.75
CA LYS A 696 -19.68 -8.16 -8.97
C LYS A 696 -19.52 -7.74 -10.43
N ASN A 697 -20.51 -8.09 -11.24
CA ASN A 697 -20.55 -7.77 -12.66
C ASN A 697 -21.81 -6.96 -12.95
N TYR A 698 -21.65 -5.64 -13.06
CA TYR A 698 -22.75 -4.73 -13.38
C TYR A 698 -22.25 -3.48 -14.09
N LEU A 699 -23.19 -2.85 -14.81
CA LEU A 699 -23.03 -1.54 -15.42
C LEU A 699 -24.14 -0.64 -14.89
N GLY A 700 -23.78 0.39 -14.13
CA GLY A 700 -24.69 1.38 -13.59
C GLY A 700 -24.55 2.72 -14.33
N VAL A 701 -25.65 3.31 -14.76
CA VAL A 701 -25.66 4.63 -15.42
C VAL A 701 -26.22 5.67 -14.45
N PHE A 702 -25.46 6.73 -14.20
CA PHE A 702 -25.88 7.84 -13.36
C PHE A 702 -26.82 8.81 -14.08
N ASN A 703 -27.47 9.69 -13.32
CA ASN A 703 -28.39 10.68 -13.87
C ASN A 703 -27.72 11.71 -14.79
N ASP A 704 -26.41 11.93 -14.66
CA ASP A 704 -25.61 12.80 -15.54
C ASP A 704 -25.12 12.10 -16.83
N GLY A 705 -25.43 10.80 -17.00
CA GLY A 705 -24.99 9.99 -18.14
C GLY A 705 -23.62 9.34 -17.96
N SER A 706 -22.92 9.60 -16.85
CA SER A 706 -21.68 8.88 -16.53
C SER A 706 -21.98 7.41 -16.20
N VAL A 707 -21.03 6.52 -16.49
CA VAL A 707 -21.22 5.07 -16.36
C VAL A 707 -20.22 4.46 -15.38
N ASP A 708 -20.74 3.81 -14.34
CA ASP A 708 -19.98 2.97 -13.42
C ASP A 708 -19.97 1.52 -13.91
N ILE A 709 -18.78 0.91 -13.92
CA ILE A 709 -18.54 -0.42 -14.48
C ILE A 709 -17.75 -1.25 -13.47
N LYS A 710 -18.30 -2.40 -13.08
CA LYS A 710 -17.63 -3.39 -12.22
C LYS A 710 -17.53 -4.75 -12.91
N GLY A 711 -16.35 -5.37 -12.85
CA GLY A 711 -16.12 -6.75 -13.28
C GLY A 711 -16.02 -7.00 -14.80
N LEU A 712 -16.14 -5.97 -15.66
CA LEU A 712 -16.16 -6.14 -17.12
C LEU A 712 -14.76 -6.18 -17.77
N VAL A 713 -14.59 -7.11 -18.72
CA VAL A 713 -13.30 -7.45 -19.39
C VAL A 713 -12.73 -6.28 -20.22
N GLY A 714 -13.57 -5.39 -20.74
CA GLY A 714 -13.16 -4.26 -21.59
C GLY A 714 -12.18 -3.28 -20.93
N LYS A 715 -12.05 -3.26 -19.60
CA LYS A 715 -11.12 -2.40 -18.85
C LYS A 715 -9.78 -3.06 -18.49
N LYS A 716 -9.53 -4.32 -18.83
CA LYS A 716 -8.29 -5.03 -18.47
C LYS A 716 -7.08 -4.50 -19.26
N ARG A 717 -5.90 -4.48 -18.62
CA ARG A 717 -4.63 -3.94 -19.16
C ARG A 717 -4.18 -4.62 -20.46
N ASN A 718 -4.46 -5.92 -20.57
CA ASN A 718 -4.06 -6.75 -21.70
C ASN A 718 -5.09 -6.77 -22.85
N THR A 719 -6.20 -6.04 -22.75
CA THR A 719 -7.19 -5.94 -23.82
C THR A 719 -6.65 -5.09 -24.98
N PRO A 720 -6.68 -5.56 -26.23
CA PRO A 720 -6.32 -4.79 -27.42
C PRO A 720 -7.05 -3.46 -27.53
N GLU A 721 -6.41 -2.47 -28.16
CA GLU A 721 -6.93 -1.09 -28.20
C GLU A 721 -8.23 -0.98 -28.98
N PHE A 722 -8.39 -1.72 -30.08
CA PHE A 722 -9.66 -1.74 -30.82
C PHE A 722 -10.84 -2.23 -29.98
N LEU A 723 -10.60 -3.20 -29.08
CA LEU A 723 -11.63 -3.73 -28.19
C LEU A 723 -11.98 -2.75 -27.08
N LYS A 724 -11.00 -1.99 -26.58
CA LYS A 724 -11.27 -0.89 -25.64
C LYS A 724 -12.12 0.19 -26.30
N LYS A 725 -11.76 0.62 -27.52
CA LYS A 725 -12.53 1.62 -28.28
C LYS A 725 -13.96 1.14 -28.51
N LEU A 726 -14.14 -0.07 -29.06
CA LEU A 726 -15.46 -0.69 -29.23
C LEU A 726 -16.26 -0.76 -27.92
N PHE A 727 -15.62 -1.17 -26.83
CA PHE A 727 -16.28 -1.23 -25.53
C PHE A 727 -16.71 0.15 -25.04
N MET A 728 -15.87 1.18 -25.21
CA MET A 728 -16.20 2.56 -24.84
C MET A 728 -17.32 3.13 -25.71
N ASP A 729 -17.33 2.86 -27.02
CA ASP A 729 -18.41 3.29 -27.92
C ASP A 729 -19.76 2.69 -27.48
N VAL A 730 -19.78 1.40 -27.13
CA VAL A 730 -20.98 0.72 -26.58
C VAL A 730 -21.41 1.35 -25.25
N VAL A 731 -20.46 1.64 -24.36
CA VAL A 731 -20.73 2.27 -23.06
C VAL A 731 -21.29 3.69 -23.23
N GLU A 732 -20.79 4.47 -24.19
CA GLU A 732 -21.28 5.83 -24.47
C GLU A 732 -22.72 5.81 -25.00
N ILE A 733 -23.04 4.86 -25.88
CA ILE A 733 -24.42 4.67 -26.36
C ILE A 733 -25.35 4.34 -25.18
N LEU A 734 -24.93 3.43 -24.30
CA LEU A 734 -25.69 3.07 -23.10
C LEU A 734 -25.85 4.26 -22.14
N GLY A 735 -24.82 5.08 -21.92
CA GLY A 735 -24.90 6.26 -21.05
C GLY A 735 -25.95 7.29 -21.48
N LYS A 736 -26.29 7.33 -22.77
CA LYS A 736 -27.31 8.23 -23.34
C LYS A 736 -28.76 7.74 -23.14
N VAL A 737 -28.96 6.49 -22.74
CA VAL A 737 -30.31 5.90 -22.56
C VAL A 737 -31.01 6.55 -21.36
N GLN A 738 -32.19 7.14 -21.59
CA GLN A 738 -33.00 7.78 -20.55
C GLN A 738 -34.19 6.92 -20.15
N SER A 739 -34.75 6.16 -21.09
CA SER A 739 -35.99 5.41 -20.90
C SER A 739 -35.91 3.97 -21.46
N PRO A 740 -36.84 3.08 -21.05
CA PRO A 740 -36.98 1.75 -21.66
C PRO A 740 -37.21 1.77 -23.18
N ARG A 741 -37.75 2.86 -23.75
CA ARG A 741 -37.97 2.97 -25.20
C ARG A 741 -36.67 3.26 -25.95
N ASP A 742 -35.80 4.08 -25.36
CA ASP A 742 -34.50 4.44 -25.95
C ASP A 742 -33.57 3.22 -26.05
N PHE A 743 -33.81 2.18 -25.23
CA PHE A 743 -33.07 0.93 -25.30
C PHE A 743 -33.20 0.24 -26.67
N GLU A 744 -34.35 0.31 -27.33
CA GLU A 744 -34.50 -0.31 -28.65
C GLU A 744 -33.67 0.42 -29.70
N GLU A 745 -33.63 1.75 -29.65
CA GLU A 745 -32.74 2.55 -30.51
C GLU A 745 -31.26 2.32 -30.18
N ALA A 746 -30.92 2.25 -28.90
CA ALA A 746 -29.57 1.95 -28.43
C ALA A 746 -29.11 0.56 -28.90
N LYS A 747 -29.98 -0.46 -28.83
CA LYS A 747 -29.70 -1.81 -29.35
C LYS A 747 -29.38 -1.79 -30.84
N LEU A 748 -30.12 -1.03 -31.64
CA LEU A 748 -29.86 -0.88 -33.07
C LEU A 748 -28.52 -0.21 -33.34
N LYS A 749 -28.20 0.88 -32.62
CA LYS A 749 -26.90 1.56 -32.72
C LYS A 749 -25.74 0.65 -32.30
N ILE A 750 -25.87 -0.05 -31.18
CA ILE A 750 -24.87 -1.03 -30.71
C ILE A 750 -24.66 -2.12 -31.75
N ARG A 751 -25.73 -2.67 -32.33
CA ARG A 751 -25.64 -3.66 -33.42
C ARG A 751 -24.85 -3.13 -34.61
N SER A 752 -25.10 -1.88 -35.01
CA SER A 752 -24.34 -1.22 -36.09
C SER A 752 -22.87 -1.10 -35.74
N VAL A 753 -22.54 -0.53 -34.57
CA VAL A 753 -21.15 -0.31 -34.14
C VAL A 753 -20.39 -1.64 -34.04
N VAL A 754 -20.97 -2.66 -33.40
CA VAL A 754 -20.33 -3.98 -33.28
C VAL A 754 -20.10 -4.58 -34.67
N ARG A 755 -21.07 -4.45 -35.59
CA ARG A 755 -20.93 -4.91 -36.97
C ARG A 755 -19.84 -4.16 -37.72
N ASP A 756 -19.72 -2.85 -37.55
CA ASP A 756 -18.71 -2.04 -38.21
C ASP A 756 -17.30 -2.45 -37.78
N TYR A 757 -17.07 -2.63 -36.47
CA TYR A 757 -15.78 -3.14 -35.98
C TYR A 757 -15.51 -4.59 -36.42
N TYR A 758 -16.55 -5.43 -36.48
CA TYR A 758 -16.43 -6.78 -37.00
C TYR A 758 -16.01 -6.81 -38.47
N VAL A 759 -16.62 -5.96 -39.31
CA VAL A 759 -16.26 -5.81 -40.73
C VAL A 759 -14.84 -5.27 -40.87
N LYS A 760 -14.46 -4.20 -40.14
CA LYS A 760 -13.09 -3.66 -40.13
C LYS A 760 -12.05 -4.73 -39.77
N LEU A 761 -12.36 -5.58 -38.78
CA LEU A 761 -11.50 -6.67 -38.37
C LEU A 761 -11.40 -7.77 -39.46
N LYS A 762 -12.53 -8.16 -40.08
CA LYS A 762 -12.56 -9.18 -41.15
C LYS A 762 -11.90 -8.70 -42.45
N CYS A 763 -12.07 -7.43 -42.80
CA CYS A 763 -11.41 -6.78 -43.93
C CYS A 763 -9.95 -6.39 -43.66
N ARG A 764 -9.45 -6.61 -42.43
CA ARG A 764 -8.08 -6.28 -41.99
C ARG A 764 -7.73 -4.79 -42.13
N GLU A 765 -8.71 -3.92 -41.89
CA GLU A 765 -8.56 -2.46 -41.91
C GLU A 765 -7.96 -1.91 -40.60
N LEU A 766 -7.85 -2.73 -39.57
CA LEU A 766 -7.19 -2.40 -38.30
C LEU A 766 -5.69 -2.62 -38.41
N ASN A 767 -4.88 -1.72 -37.85
CA ASN A 767 -3.43 -1.88 -37.81
C ASN A 767 -2.99 -2.86 -36.71
N LEU A 768 -1.70 -3.23 -36.71
CA LEU A 768 -1.16 -4.20 -35.74
C LEU A 768 -1.15 -3.66 -34.30
N ASP A 769 -0.98 -2.35 -34.12
CA ASP A 769 -0.96 -1.71 -32.79
C ASP A 769 -2.32 -1.72 -32.11
N ASP A 770 -3.39 -1.55 -32.89
CA ASP A 770 -4.77 -1.65 -32.43
C ASP A 770 -5.07 -3.09 -31.96
N LEU A 771 -4.48 -4.10 -32.61
CA LEU A 771 -4.65 -5.53 -32.31
C LEU A 771 -3.69 -6.06 -31.23
N ALA A 772 -2.67 -5.30 -30.83
CA ALA A 772 -1.60 -5.79 -29.97
C ALA A 772 -2.06 -6.06 -28.53
N PHE A 773 -1.72 -7.24 -28.03
CA PHE A 773 -1.73 -7.57 -26.61
C PHE A 773 -0.43 -7.08 -25.97
N ARG A 774 -0.54 -6.32 -24.88
CA ARG A 774 0.61 -5.79 -24.13
C ARG A 774 0.66 -6.44 -22.75
N VAL A 775 1.73 -7.20 -22.47
CA VAL A 775 1.88 -7.97 -21.23
C VAL A 775 3.28 -7.80 -20.67
N LYS A 776 3.38 -7.51 -19.36
CA LYS A 776 4.64 -7.39 -18.63
C LYS A 776 5.21 -8.79 -18.33
N LEU A 777 6.50 -8.99 -18.57
CA LEU A 777 7.23 -10.18 -18.10
C LEU A 777 7.37 -10.14 -16.59
N SER A 778 7.00 -11.22 -15.92
CA SER A 778 7.05 -11.32 -14.46
C SER A 778 8.36 -11.89 -13.94
N ARG A 779 9.13 -12.57 -14.81
CA ARG A 779 10.41 -13.23 -14.53
C ARG A 779 11.26 -13.17 -15.80
N ASP A 780 12.53 -13.50 -15.70
CA ASP A 780 13.38 -13.65 -16.89
C ASP A 780 12.98 -14.87 -17.72
N LEU A 781 13.27 -14.82 -19.02
CA LEU A 781 12.85 -15.83 -20.00
C LEU A 781 13.37 -17.25 -19.69
N ASP A 782 14.50 -17.33 -19.00
CA ASP A 782 15.18 -18.56 -18.58
C ASP A 782 14.44 -19.30 -17.46
N HIS A 783 13.63 -18.60 -16.65
CA HIS A 783 12.86 -19.18 -15.54
C HIS A 783 11.49 -19.73 -15.95
N TYR A 784 11.06 -19.57 -17.21
CA TYR A 784 9.81 -20.13 -17.73
C TYR A 784 10.00 -21.54 -18.31
N VAL A 785 10.09 -22.54 -17.43
CA VAL A 785 10.44 -23.94 -17.79
C VAL A 785 9.25 -24.90 -17.97
N LYS A 786 8.12 -24.70 -17.28
CA LYS A 786 7.00 -25.69 -17.25
C LYS A 786 5.90 -25.45 -18.28
N THR A 787 5.47 -24.20 -18.43
CA THR A 787 4.54 -23.76 -19.49
C THR A 787 5.07 -22.44 -20.03
N THR A 788 5.03 -22.24 -21.34
CA THR A 788 5.49 -20.99 -21.97
C THR A 788 4.27 -20.15 -22.36
N PRO A 789 3.92 -19.11 -21.59
CA PRO A 789 2.84 -18.19 -21.91
C PRO A 789 3.03 -17.53 -23.29
N GLN A 790 1.93 -17.04 -23.88
CA GLN A 790 1.95 -16.40 -25.19
C GLN A 790 2.92 -15.20 -25.27
N HIS A 791 2.94 -14.34 -24.26
CA HIS A 791 3.86 -13.20 -24.19
C HIS A 791 5.32 -13.64 -24.07
N VAL A 792 5.62 -14.74 -23.37
CA VAL A 792 6.97 -15.33 -23.28
C VAL A 792 7.40 -15.93 -24.62
N LYS A 793 6.49 -16.59 -25.36
CA LYS A 793 6.79 -17.09 -26.72
C LYS A 793 7.13 -15.94 -27.68
N ALA A 794 6.36 -14.86 -27.62
CA ALA A 794 6.62 -13.66 -28.41
C ALA A 794 7.93 -12.98 -28.00
N ALA A 795 8.25 -12.93 -26.70
CA ALA A 795 9.51 -12.39 -26.19
C ALA A 795 10.71 -13.21 -26.64
N LYS A 796 10.67 -14.55 -26.51
CA LYS A 796 11.74 -15.44 -27.01
C LYS A 796 11.93 -15.33 -28.51
N LEU A 797 10.86 -15.05 -29.27
CA LEU A 797 10.97 -14.80 -30.71
C LEU A 797 11.61 -13.42 -30.96
N LEU A 798 11.18 -12.38 -30.24
CA LEU A 798 11.71 -11.03 -30.37
C LEU A 798 13.21 -10.96 -30.02
N GLU A 799 13.63 -11.64 -28.95
CA GLU A 799 15.02 -11.74 -28.49
C GLU A 799 15.94 -12.44 -29.51
N LYS A 800 15.41 -13.31 -30.39
CA LYS A 800 16.20 -13.90 -31.48
C LYS A 800 16.54 -12.91 -32.60
N PHE A 801 15.74 -11.83 -32.74
CA PHE A 801 15.88 -10.83 -33.80
C PHE A 801 16.39 -9.48 -33.28
N GLN A 802 16.41 -9.27 -31.96
CA GLN A 802 16.95 -8.10 -31.31
C GLN A 802 18.18 -8.49 -30.49
N SER A 803 19.26 -7.70 -30.56
CA SER A 803 20.47 -7.89 -29.75
C SER A 803 20.27 -7.55 -28.25
N ARG A 804 19.01 -7.49 -27.77
CA ARG A 804 18.61 -7.11 -26.41
C ARG A 804 18.04 -8.32 -25.69
N LYS A 805 18.57 -8.62 -24.50
CA LYS A 805 18.01 -9.62 -23.60
C LYS A 805 16.72 -9.08 -22.95
N LEU A 806 15.64 -9.86 -22.98
CA LEU A 806 14.35 -9.46 -22.41
C LEU A 806 14.16 -10.12 -21.03
N GLY A 807 13.75 -9.33 -20.03
CA GLY A 807 13.74 -9.76 -18.63
C GLY A 807 12.48 -9.38 -17.85
N ALA A 808 12.46 -9.75 -16.57
CA ALA A 808 11.41 -9.35 -15.64
C ALA A 808 11.26 -7.82 -15.64
N GLY A 809 10.05 -7.31 -15.88
CA GLY A 809 9.85 -5.87 -16.04
C GLY A 809 9.40 -5.44 -17.43
N ASP A 810 9.88 -6.11 -18.48
CA ASP A 810 9.68 -5.68 -19.87
C ASP A 810 8.24 -5.89 -20.36
N ILE A 811 7.72 -4.94 -21.13
CA ILE A 811 6.39 -5.04 -21.75
C ILE A 811 6.52 -5.61 -23.16
N ILE A 812 5.90 -6.77 -23.37
CA ILE A 812 5.90 -7.46 -24.65
C ILE A 812 4.59 -7.15 -25.38
N SER A 813 4.73 -6.56 -26.57
CA SER A 813 3.63 -6.28 -27.49
C SER A 813 3.57 -7.37 -28.56
N TYR A 814 2.48 -8.12 -28.62
CA TYR A 814 2.33 -9.23 -29.56
C TYR A 814 0.91 -9.34 -30.13
N VAL A 815 0.80 -9.92 -31.31
CA VAL A 815 -0.46 -10.24 -31.98
C VAL A 815 -0.64 -11.75 -32.12
N LYS A 816 -1.89 -12.21 -32.14
CA LYS A 816 -2.25 -13.60 -32.43
C LYS A 816 -2.25 -13.85 -33.94
N VAL A 817 -1.50 -14.85 -34.37
CA VAL A 817 -1.33 -15.20 -35.79
C VAL A 817 -1.72 -16.66 -36.06
N LYS A 818 -1.93 -17.00 -37.33
CA LYS A 818 -2.13 -18.38 -37.78
C LYS A 818 -0.77 -19.11 -37.84
N GLY A 819 -0.74 -20.41 -37.50
CA GLY A 819 0.46 -21.26 -37.49
C GLY A 819 0.92 -21.72 -36.10
N ASP A 820 1.96 -22.56 -36.05
CA ASP A 820 2.37 -23.35 -34.88
C ASP A 820 2.74 -22.53 -33.63
N MET A 821 3.34 -21.36 -33.84
CA MET A 821 3.70 -20.44 -32.75
C MET A 821 2.48 -19.74 -32.14
N GLY A 822 1.39 -19.57 -32.93
CA GLY A 822 0.13 -18.95 -32.53
C GLY A 822 0.17 -17.46 -32.17
N VAL A 823 1.36 -16.88 -31.99
CA VAL A 823 1.61 -15.47 -31.65
C VAL A 823 2.92 -14.97 -32.25
N LYS A 824 3.00 -13.68 -32.56
CA LYS A 824 4.22 -12.98 -33.00
C LYS A 824 4.32 -11.60 -32.34
N PRO A 825 5.52 -11.11 -32.01
CA PRO A 825 5.71 -9.73 -31.59
C PRO A 825 5.36 -8.77 -32.73
N ILE A 826 4.85 -7.58 -32.41
CA ILE A 826 4.33 -6.63 -33.42
C ILE A 826 5.36 -6.30 -34.49
N GLN A 827 6.64 -6.22 -34.11
CA GLN A 827 7.77 -5.85 -34.97
C GLN A 827 8.05 -6.91 -36.05
N LEU A 828 7.62 -8.16 -35.83
CA LEU A 828 7.87 -9.29 -36.73
C LEU A 828 6.59 -9.82 -37.38
N ALA A 829 5.44 -9.24 -37.05
CA ALA A 829 4.14 -9.67 -37.55
C ALA A 829 3.75 -8.86 -38.79
N ARG A 830 3.02 -9.49 -39.70
CA ARG A 830 2.30 -8.78 -40.77
C ARG A 830 0.80 -8.93 -40.60
N ILE A 831 0.06 -7.96 -41.12
CA ILE A 831 -1.40 -7.91 -40.95
C ILE A 831 -2.10 -9.11 -41.60
N ASP A 832 -1.55 -9.70 -42.67
CA ASP A 832 -2.06 -10.89 -43.36
C ASP A 832 -1.95 -12.18 -42.52
N GLU A 833 -1.03 -12.21 -41.56
CA GLU A 833 -0.77 -13.37 -40.69
C GLU A 833 -1.74 -13.44 -39.50
N VAL A 834 -2.41 -12.32 -39.18
CA VAL A 834 -3.31 -12.19 -38.04
C VAL A 834 -4.45 -13.20 -38.09
N ASP A 835 -4.69 -13.87 -36.97
CA ASP A 835 -5.76 -14.84 -36.78
C ASP A 835 -7.05 -14.13 -36.36
N VAL A 836 -7.79 -13.63 -37.35
CA VAL A 836 -9.03 -12.86 -37.16
C VAL A 836 -10.04 -13.57 -36.25
N ASP A 837 -10.19 -14.89 -36.36
CA ASP A 837 -11.21 -15.63 -35.62
C ASP A 837 -10.94 -15.64 -34.11
N LYS A 838 -9.66 -15.64 -33.70
CA LYS A 838 -9.28 -15.46 -32.29
C LYS A 838 -9.65 -14.07 -31.76
N TYR A 839 -9.59 -13.03 -32.59
CA TYR A 839 -9.98 -11.68 -32.20
C TYR A 839 -11.51 -11.51 -32.16
N VAL A 840 -12.25 -12.19 -33.03
CA VAL A 840 -13.72 -12.29 -32.95
C VAL A 840 -14.13 -12.95 -31.63
N GLY A 841 -13.50 -14.05 -31.22
CA GLY A 841 -13.79 -14.68 -29.93
C GLY A 841 -13.48 -13.78 -28.72
N HIS A 842 -12.47 -12.91 -28.83
CA HIS A 842 -12.19 -11.89 -27.80
C HIS A 842 -13.21 -10.75 -27.80
N MET A 843 -13.66 -10.31 -28.97
CA MET A 843 -14.76 -9.35 -29.11
C MET A 843 -16.03 -9.89 -28.46
N GLU A 844 -16.36 -11.14 -28.75
CA GLU A 844 -17.48 -11.86 -28.16
C GLU A 844 -17.34 -11.92 -26.63
N THR A 845 -16.21 -12.41 -26.12
CA THR A 845 -15.96 -12.51 -24.66
C THR A 845 -16.06 -11.15 -23.96
N THR A 846 -15.56 -10.08 -24.60
CA THR A 846 -15.55 -8.73 -24.03
C THR A 846 -16.95 -8.14 -23.93
N LEU A 847 -17.76 -8.33 -24.98
CA LEU A 847 -19.08 -7.73 -25.08
C LEU A 847 -20.18 -8.58 -24.47
N ARG A 848 -20.03 -9.91 -24.43
CA ARG A 848 -21.05 -10.86 -23.97
C ARG A 848 -21.64 -10.45 -22.63
N GLN A 849 -20.79 -10.10 -21.67
CA GLN A 849 -21.21 -9.73 -20.31
C GLN A 849 -22.15 -8.51 -20.28
N ILE A 850 -21.98 -7.54 -21.20
CA ILE A 850 -22.88 -6.39 -21.32
C ILE A 850 -24.10 -6.76 -22.17
N LEU A 851 -23.85 -7.34 -23.33
CA LEU A 851 -24.85 -7.48 -24.39
C LEU A 851 -25.92 -8.52 -24.04
N GLU A 852 -25.55 -9.61 -23.37
CA GLU A 852 -26.53 -10.59 -22.87
C GLU A 852 -27.45 -9.96 -21.80
N ALA A 853 -26.91 -9.08 -20.93
CA ALA A 853 -27.70 -8.40 -19.90
C ALA A 853 -28.75 -7.45 -20.49
N ILE A 854 -28.54 -6.95 -21.71
CA ILE A 854 -29.50 -6.11 -22.45
C ILE A 854 -30.27 -6.87 -23.53
N GLY A 855 -30.13 -8.21 -23.60
CA GLY A 855 -30.89 -9.05 -24.53
C GLY A 855 -30.42 -9.00 -25.99
N ILE A 856 -29.16 -8.64 -26.24
CA ILE A 856 -28.55 -8.70 -27.58
C ILE A 856 -27.79 -10.02 -27.73
N ASN A 857 -28.21 -10.84 -28.69
CA ASN A 857 -27.49 -12.04 -29.08
C ASN A 857 -26.34 -11.70 -30.05
N LEU A 858 -25.11 -11.91 -29.61
CA LEU A 858 -23.91 -11.68 -30.42
C LEU A 858 -23.81 -12.64 -31.62
N ASP A 859 -24.33 -13.86 -31.51
CA ASP A 859 -24.31 -14.85 -32.59
C ASP A 859 -25.06 -14.34 -33.83
N GLU A 860 -26.14 -13.55 -33.61
CA GLU A 860 -26.95 -12.94 -34.67
C GLU A 860 -26.20 -11.82 -35.40
N ILE A 861 -25.34 -11.08 -34.69
CA ILE A 861 -24.58 -9.95 -35.25
C ILE A 861 -23.42 -10.46 -36.11
N PHE A 862 -22.74 -11.52 -35.67
CA PHE A 862 -21.62 -12.11 -36.39
C PHE A 862 -22.05 -13.00 -37.57
N GLY A 863 -23.35 -13.26 -37.72
CA GLY A 863 -23.91 -13.99 -38.86
C GLY A 863 -23.78 -15.50 -38.77
N VAL A 864 -23.64 -16.07 -37.57
CA VAL A 864 -23.61 -17.53 -37.37
C VAL A 864 -25.04 -18.06 -37.48
N ARG A 865 -25.52 -18.32 -38.71
CA ARG A 865 -26.77 -19.06 -38.93
C ARG A 865 -26.59 -20.49 -38.40
N SER A 866 -27.25 -20.78 -37.28
CA SER A 866 -27.79 -22.04 -36.73
C SER A 866 -27.45 -23.44 -37.31
N LEU A 867 -26.30 -23.68 -37.95
CA LEU A 867 -25.90 -25.01 -38.43
C LEU A 867 -24.90 -25.69 -37.49
N ASP A 868 -23.97 -24.94 -36.88
CA ASP A 868 -22.93 -25.53 -35.99
C ASP A 868 -23.45 -25.92 -34.60
N LYS A 869 -24.58 -25.34 -34.15
CA LYS A 869 -25.25 -25.76 -32.90
C LYS A 869 -25.93 -27.14 -33.03
N PHE A 870 -26.16 -27.63 -34.25
CA PHE A 870 -26.74 -28.96 -34.47
C PHE A 870 -25.71 -30.10 -34.35
N PHE A 871 -24.42 -29.82 -34.60
CA PHE A 871 -23.37 -30.85 -34.62
C PHE A 871 -22.49 -30.90 -33.36
N SER A 872 -22.67 -30.00 -32.39
CA SER A 872 -21.83 -29.89 -31.19
C SER A 872 -22.42 -30.48 -29.90
N LYS A 873 -23.56 -31.21 -29.97
CA LYS A 873 -23.97 -32.12 -28.88
C LYS A 873 -23.41 -33.52 -29.12
N LYS A 874 -22.16 -33.75 -28.68
CA LYS A 874 -21.70 -35.04 -28.15
C LYS A 874 -20.62 -34.82 -27.10
#